data_AF-A0A0D8CEC7-F1
#
_entry.id   AF-A0A0D8CEC7-F1
#
_cell.length_a   1.000
_cell.length_b   1.000
_cell.length_c   1.000
_cell.angle_alpha   90.00
_cell.angle_beta   90.00
_cell.angle_gamma   90.00
#
_symmetry.space_group_name_H-M   'P 1'
#
loop_
_entity.id
_entity.type
_entity.pdbx_description
1 polymer ?
#
loop_
_entity_poly.entity_id
_entity_poly.type
_entity_poly.pdbx_seq_one_letter_code
_entity_poly.pdbx_strand_id
1 'polypeptide(L)'
;MRPEILFPLFAEIDTLAGIGPRLKPLVARLIGGEHVADLLWHLPSGMIDRRFSPDLSDTIDGSVVTMDVWVERHDPAPNRRRPYRVICKTQSGTLVLAFFNARAKYLNDVLPVGEKRIVSGKIDHYRGEYQITHPDRIGTEAERSEIQTVEPVYPMSAGVTGKTLTKAVRGALETLPDLAEWHDPALVARHKWPDLKTALYTVHNPQDETDLSPDHPARKRLAYDELLANQLALTLIRAKMRQLGGRVTKGDGRLRDALGSHLPFAMTGAQQRALGDIYEDMASEGRMLRLLQGDVGSGKTVVALMAMLNAVECGRQAALMAPTEILARQHFETISPLLEKIGIKCAILTGRDKGKARKAALEGFANGDVQIAVGTHALFQDDVAFHDLAFAVVDEQHRFGVHQRLMLAGKGQAVDVLVMTATPIPRTLTLTAFGDMEVSRLDEKPPGRKPVDTRVLPIDKVDDVISGIGRAMRSGTKIYWVCPLVEDSEVLDLQAAEERYRVLVELFGAERVGLVHGKMKGKEKDEVMERFAHGDTSILVATTVIEVGVNVPEATIMVIEHSERFGLAQLHQLRGRIGRGDAASTCLLLYGSPLGQVSKARLKIMRETEDGFVIAEEDLKLRGAGEVLGTRQSGLQEYRLANLELHGDLLAIARDDARLIVERDPDLQKARGDSLRLLLYLFERDEAVRYFRSG
;
A
#
# COMPACT_ATOMS: atom_id res chain seq x y z
N MET A 1 -1.49 7.90 28.36
CA MET A 1 -2.79 8.57 28.51
C MET A 1 -2.75 9.84 27.68
N ARG A 2 -3.70 9.99 26.74
CA ARG A 2 -3.77 11.12 25.81
C ARG A 2 -4.04 12.43 26.58
N PRO A 3 -3.55 13.59 26.13
CA PRO A 3 -3.82 14.88 26.76
C PRO A 3 -5.31 15.22 26.72
N GLU A 4 -5.84 15.78 27.81
CA GLU A 4 -7.27 16.07 27.98
C GLU A 4 -7.81 17.02 26.91
N ILE A 5 -6.97 17.96 26.44
CA ILE A 5 -7.31 18.92 25.38
C ILE A 5 -7.71 18.25 24.06
N LEU A 6 -7.28 17.00 23.82
CA LEU A 6 -7.61 16.25 22.60
C LEU A 6 -8.83 15.34 22.75
N PHE A 7 -9.39 15.17 23.96
CA PHE A 7 -10.52 14.26 24.18
C PHE A 7 -11.72 14.51 23.25
N PRO A 8 -12.11 15.76 22.92
CA PRO A 8 -13.21 16.00 21.99
C PRO A 8 -12.97 15.44 20.59
N LEU A 9 -11.70 15.40 20.15
CA LEU A 9 -11.32 14.90 18.82
C LEU A 9 -11.26 13.37 18.76
N PHE A 10 -11.10 12.71 19.91
CA PHE A 10 -11.10 11.26 20.05
C PHE A 10 -12.43 10.69 20.55
N ALA A 11 -13.48 11.51 20.61
CA ALA A 11 -14.84 11.01 20.80
C ALA A 11 -15.28 10.19 19.59
N GLU A 12 -16.17 9.23 19.79
CA GLU A 12 -16.74 8.45 18.69
C GLU A 12 -17.61 9.34 17.78
N ILE A 13 -17.62 9.06 16.47
CA ILE A 13 -18.37 9.85 15.49
C ILE A 13 -19.89 9.86 15.70
N ASP A 14 -20.46 8.90 16.43
CA ASP A 14 -21.90 8.87 16.76
C ASP A 14 -22.32 9.87 17.84
N THR A 15 -21.34 10.54 18.47
CA THR A 15 -21.59 11.74 19.29
C THR A 15 -22.00 12.95 18.45
N LEU A 16 -21.68 12.96 17.15
CA LEU A 16 -21.99 14.06 16.25
C LEU A 16 -23.44 14.00 15.75
N ALA A 17 -24.10 15.16 15.72
CA ALA A 17 -25.49 15.27 15.31
C ALA A 17 -25.70 14.85 13.84
N GLY A 18 -26.36 13.70 13.63
CA GLY A 18 -26.67 13.17 12.30
C GLY A 18 -26.02 11.83 12.00
N ILE A 19 -25.10 11.35 12.84
CA ILE A 19 -24.51 10.01 12.76
C ILE A 19 -25.15 9.14 13.84
N GLY A 20 -26.10 8.30 13.42
CA GLY A 20 -26.70 7.30 14.32
C GLY A 20 -26.01 5.93 14.23
N PRO A 21 -26.41 4.96 15.06
CA PRO A 21 -25.81 3.61 15.09
C PRO A 21 -25.79 2.88 13.76
N ARG A 22 -26.78 3.15 12.88
CA ARG A 22 -26.86 2.59 11.53
C ARG A 22 -25.87 3.22 10.54
N LEU A 23 -25.57 4.51 10.71
CA LEU A 23 -24.67 5.26 9.83
C LEU A 23 -23.21 5.17 10.27
N LYS A 24 -22.94 5.01 11.58
CA LYS A 24 -21.60 4.87 12.15
C LYS A 24 -20.69 3.91 11.36
N PRO A 25 -21.05 2.63 11.11
CA PRO A 25 -20.15 1.71 10.41
C PRO A 25 -19.91 2.11 8.94
N LEU A 26 -20.86 2.78 8.29
CA LEU A 26 -20.73 3.25 6.91
C LEU A 26 -19.81 4.47 6.82
N VAL A 27 -19.99 5.43 7.72
CA VAL A 27 -19.15 6.63 7.81
C VAL A 27 -17.74 6.25 8.25
N ALA A 28 -17.60 5.38 9.25
CA ALA A 28 -16.30 4.94 9.73
C ALA A 28 -15.46 4.25 8.65
N ARG A 29 -16.11 3.39 7.86
CA ARG A 29 -15.46 2.76 6.69
C ARG A 29 -15.07 3.78 5.62
N LEU A 30 -15.87 4.83 5.42
CA LEU A 30 -15.62 5.86 4.42
C LEU A 30 -14.43 6.76 4.78
N ILE A 31 -14.33 7.18 6.04
CA ILE A 31 -13.28 8.11 6.52
C ILE A 31 -12.01 7.38 7.01
N GLY A 32 -12.07 6.05 7.15
CA GLY A 32 -10.94 5.23 7.59
C GLY A 32 -10.70 5.27 9.10
N GLY A 33 -11.72 5.53 9.91
CA GLY A 33 -11.61 5.59 11.38
C GLY A 33 -12.95 5.84 12.08
N GLU A 34 -12.97 5.83 13.41
CA GLU A 34 -14.19 5.91 14.24
C GLU A 34 -14.29 7.19 15.09
N HIS A 35 -13.29 8.08 15.02
CA HIS A 35 -13.19 9.27 15.86
C HIS A 35 -13.58 10.54 15.11
N VAL A 36 -13.95 11.59 15.86
CA VAL A 36 -14.23 12.94 15.32
C VAL A 36 -13.04 13.48 14.51
N ALA A 37 -11.79 13.22 14.93
CA ALA A 37 -10.59 13.61 14.20
C ALA A 37 -10.54 13.01 12.79
N ASP A 38 -10.94 11.74 12.63
CA ASP A 38 -10.93 11.06 11.33
C ASP A 38 -11.83 11.78 10.31
N LEU A 39 -12.92 12.38 10.78
CA LEU A 39 -13.85 13.14 9.94
C LEU A 39 -13.26 14.49 9.49
N LEU A 40 -12.40 15.10 10.31
CA LEU A 40 -11.66 16.33 9.95
C LEU A 40 -10.59 16.06 8.90
N TRP A 41 -10.11 14.83 8.77
CA TRP A 41 -9.17 14.43 7.72
C TRP A 41 -9.86 14.08 6.40
N HIS A 42 -11.19 13.96 6.39
CA HIS A 42 -11.98 13.68 5.20
C HIS A 42 -12.22 14.96 4.39
N LEU A 43 -11.20 15.37 3.63
CA LEU A 43 -11.22 16.62 2.87
C LEU A 43 -12.20 16.58 1.68
N PRO A 44 -12.77 17.73 1.27
CA PRO A 44 -13.59 17.79 0.07
C PRO A 44 -12.74 17.62 -1.19
N SER A 45 -13.28 16.88 -2.16
CA SER A 45 -12.70 16.62 -3.47
C SER A 45 -13.22 17.56 -4.57
N GLY A 46 -14.30 18.29 -4.29
CA GLY A 46 -14.91 19.25 -5.21
C GLY A 46 -15.68 20.32 -4.46
N MET A 47 -16.30 21.22 -5.21
CA MET A 47 -17.22 22.21 -4.69
C MET A 47 -18.36 22.44 -5.69
N ILE A 48 -19.52 22.89 -5.20
CA ILE A 48 -20.61 23.38 -6.02
C ILE A 48 -20.80 24.86 -5.67
N ASP A 49 -20.52 25.73 -6.64
CA ASP A 49 -20.79 27.16 -6.48
C ASP A 49 -22.25 27.46 -6.85
N ARG A 50 -23.05 27.86 -5.86
CA ARG A 50 -24.46 28.25 -6.03
C ARG A 50 -24.66 29.77 -5.98
N ARG A 51 -23.58 30.56 -5.94
CA ARG A 51 -23.64 32.03 -5.95
C ARG A 51 -24.04 32.58 -7.31
N PHE A 52 -23.86 31.79 -8.38
CA PHE A 52 -24.20 32.18 -9.73
C PHE A 52 -25.72 32.39 -9.88
N SER A 53 -26.11 33.65 -10.05
CA SER A 53 -27.52 34.10 -10.14
C SER A 53 -27.73 35.00 -11.37
N PRO A 54 -27.54 34.48 -12.60
CA PRO A 54 -27.70 35.25 -13.83
C PRO A 54 -29.17 35.41 -14.24
N ASP A 55 -29.44 36.26 -15.22
CA ASP A 55 -30.69 36.20 -16.00
C ASP A 55 -30.70 34.95 -16.88
N LEU A 56 -31.90 34.45 -17.23
CA LEU A 56 -32.06 33.22 -18.03
C LEU A 56 -31.27 33.27 -19.35
N SER A 57 -31.22 34.44 -20.02
CA SER A 57 -30.49 34.61 -21.28
C SER A 57 -28.98 34.36 -21.17
N ASP A 58 -28.42 34.56 -19.98
CA ASP A 58 -26.98 34.48 -19.72
C ASP A 58 -26.60 33.14 -19.09
N THR A 59 -27.55 32.21 -18.98
CA THR A 59 -27.31 30.87 -18.45
C THR A 59 -26.64 29.98 -19.49
N ILE A 60 -25.73 29.14 -19.01
CA ILE A 60 -25.03 28.14 -19.82
C ILE A 60 -25.66 26.78 -19.51
N ASP A 61 -25.98 26.01 -20.55
CA ASP A 61 -26.53 24.66 -20.40
C ASP A 61 -25.63 23.80 -19.50
N GLY A 62 -26.27 23.21 -18.50
CA GLY A 62 -25.65 22.35 -17.53
C GLY A 62 -24.90 23.07 -16.39
N SER A 63 -24.94 24.40 -16.33
CA SER A 63 -24.46 25.15 -15.16
C SER A 63 -25.42 25.04 -13.98
N VAL A 64 -24.89 25.14 -12.75
CA VAL A 64 -25.71 25.26 -11.54
C VAL A 64 -26.04 26.74 -11.35
N VAL A 65 -27.32 27.07 -11.28
CA VAL A 65 -27.81 28.45 -11.11
C VAL A 65 -28.69 28.51 -9.88
N THR A 66 -28.73 29.68 -9.23
CA THR A 66 -29.69 29.99 -8.16
C THR A 66 -30.54 31.17 -8.58
N MET A 67 -31.86 30.99 -8.68
CA MET A 67 -32.77 31.98 -9.25
C MET A 67 -33.99 32.24 -8.36
N ASP A 68 -34.51 33.45 -8.47
CA ASP A 68 -35.81 33.85 -7.93
C ASP A 68 -36.91 33.38 -8.88
N VAL A 69 -37.83 32.57 -8.35
CA VAL A 69 -38.94 32.02 -9.12
C VAL A 69 -40.27 32.35 -8.45
N TRP A 70 -41.26 32.74 -9.24
CA TRP A 70 -42.66 32.88 -8.85
C TRP A 70 -43.44 31.70 -9.40
N VAL A 71 -44.05 30.90 -8.52
CA VAL A 71 -44.78 29.70 -8.95
C VAL A 71 -46.10 30.11 -9.59
N GLU A 72 -46.29 29.86 -10.89
CA GLU A 72 -47.52 30.23 -11.59
C GLU A 72 -48.55 29.12 -11.55
N ARG A 73 -48.14 27.89 -11.88
CA ARG A 73 -49.03 26.72 -11.86
C ARG A 73 -48.26 25.42 -11.78
N HIS A 74 -48.98 24.39 -11.36
CA HIS A 74 -48.52 23.01 -11.39
C HIS A 74 -49.22 22.27 -12.53
N ASP A 75 -48.45 21.56 -13.33
CA ASP A 75 -48.90 20.69 -14.41
C ASP A 75 -48.57 19.22 -14.01
N PRO A 76 -49.52 18.50 -13.36
CA PRO A 76 -49.29 17.15 -12.87
C PRO A 76 -48.99 16.17 -14.01
N ALA A 77 -48.15 15.16 -13.71
CA ALA A 77 -47.79 14.13 -14.68
C ALA A 77 -49.04 13.34 -15.13
N PRO A 78 -49.37 13.30 -16.44
CA PRO A 78 -50.53 12.55 -16.93
C PRO A 78 -50.34 11.03 -16.86
N ASN A 79 -49.10 10.54 -16.71
CA ASN A 79 -48.77 9.13 -16.47
C ASN A 79 -47.41 9.00 -15.76
N ARG A 80 -47.10 7.80 -15.24
CA ARG A 80 -45.84 7.51 -14.50
C ARG A 80 -44.55 7.70 -15.31
N ARG A 81 -44.62 7.80 -16.65
CA ARG A 81 -43.45 7.96 -17.53
C ARG A 81 -43.12 9.41 -17.85
N ARG A 82 -43.98 10.37 -17.48
CA ARG A 82 -43.76 11.81 -17.69
C ARG A 82 -43.47 12.50 -16.36
N PRO A 83 -42.64 13.55 -16.35
CA PRO A 83 -42.37 14.31 -15.15
C PRO A 83 -43.56 15.18 -14.75
N TYR A 84 -43.68 15.45 -13.46
CA TYR A 84 -44.50 16.53 -12.92
C TYR A 84 -43.79 17.85 -13.22
N ARG A 85 -44.50 18.83 -13.79
CA ARG A 85 -43.91 20.12 -14.15
C ARG A 85 -44.50 21.22 -13.28
N VAL A 86 -43.65 22.10 -12.76
CA VAL A 86 -44.05 23.35 -12.11
C VAL A 86 -43.59 24.48 -12.99
N ILE A 87 -44.54 25.27 -13.48
CA ILE A 87 -44.25 26.42 -14.34
C ILE A 87 -44.02 27.61 -13.44
N CYS A 88 -42.84 28.21 -13.54
CA CYS A 88 -42.46 29.36 -12.77
C CYS A 88 -42.09 30.52 -13.68
N LYS A 89 -42.35 31.73 -13.21
CA LYS A 89 -41.87 32.96 -13.82
C LYS A 89 -40.60 33.42 -13.10
N THR A 90 -39.63 33.92 -13.84
CA THR A 90 -38.43 34.61 -13.34
C THR A 90 -38.47 36.06 -13.82
N GLN A 91 -37.47 36.88 -13.45
CA GLN A 91 -37.38 38.26 -13.95
C GLN A 91 -37.17 38.32 -15.47
N SER A 92 -36.48 37.34 -16.04
CA SER A 92 -36.03 37.30 -17.44
C SER A 92 -36.84 36.37 -18.34
N GLY A 93 -37.82 35.62 -17.81
CA GLY A 93 -38.62 34.68 -18.61
C GLY A 93 -39.25 33.55 -17.82
N THR A 94 -39.71 32.50 -18.51
CA THR A 94 -40.35 31.33 -17.91
C THR A 94 -39.34 30.22 -17.67
N LEU A 95 -39.38 29.62 -16.48
CA LEU A 95 -38.56 28.49 -16.06
C LEU A 95 -39.45 27.32 -15.66
N VAL A 96 -39.12 26.12 -16.11
CA VAL A 96 -39.85 24.89 -15.78
C VAL A 96 -39.07 24.06 -14.77
N LEU A 97 -39.69 23.73 -13.64
CA LEU A 97 -39.13 22.76 -12.69
C LEU A 97 -39.73 21.38 -12.96
N ALA A 98 -38.90 20.39 -13.29
CA ALA A 98 -39.37 19.05 -13.64
C ALA A 98 -38.99 18.02 -12.58
N PHE A 99 -39.95 17.21 -12.14
CA PHE A 99 -39.76 16.19 -11.12
C PHE A 99 -40.26 14.82 -11.62
N PHE A 100 -39.39 13.83 -11.67
CA PHE A 100 -39.77 12.42 -11.87
C PHE A 100 -40.20 11.79 -10.55
N ASN A 101 -41.21 10.91 -10.57
CA ASN A 101 -41.79 10.25 -9.38
C ASN A 101 -42.22 11.22 -8.25
N ALA A 102 -42.72 12.40 -8.62
CA ALA A 102 -43.10 13.44 -7.67
C ALA A 102 -44.30 13.06 -6.79
N ARG A 103 -44.26 13.49 -5.52
CA ARG A 103 -45.42 13.49 -4.63
C ARG A 103 -46.09 14.84 -4.70
N ALA A 104 -47.27 14.91 -5.34
CA ALA A 104 -47.97 16.18 -5.58
C ALA A 104 -48.17 17.01 -4.30
N LYS A 105 -48.53 16.37 -3.18
CA LYS A 105 -48.70 17.07 -1.89
C LYS A 105 -47.43 17.81 -1.45
N TYR A 106 -46.28 17.13 -1.45
CA TYR A 106 -45.00 17.73 -1.09
C TYR A 106 -44.64 18.92 -1.99
N LEU A 107 -44.88 18.81 -3.31
CA LEU A 107 -44.60 19.92 -4.22
C LEU A 107 -45.51 21.11 -3.98
N ASN A 108 -46.79 20.91 -3.65
CA ASN A 108 -47.69 22.01 -3.33
C ASN A 108 -47.30 22.71 -2.02
N ASP A 109 -46.77 21.97 -1.04
CA ASP A 109 -46.30 22.53 0.23
C ASP A 109 -45.00 23.35 0.04
N VAL A 110 -44.06 22.86 -0.78
CA VAL A 110 -42.75 23.48 -0.99
C VAL A 110 -42.79 24.59 -2.05
N LEU A 111 -43.60 24.43 -3.10
CA LEU A 111 -43.80 25.35 -4.22
C LEU A 111 -45.28 25.78 -4.30
N PRO A 112 -45.83 26.50 -3.31
CA PRO A 112 -47.21 26.96 -3.38
C PRO A 112 -47.40 27.99 -4.51
N VAL A 113 -48.52 27.89 -5.21
CA VAL A 113 -48.88 28.79 -6.33
C VAL A 113 -49.00 30.23 -5.83
N GLY A 114 -48.39 31.17 -6.56
CA GLY A 114 -48.38 32.59 -6.27
C GLY A 114 -47.24 33.06 -5.36
N GLU A 115 -46.50 32.14 -4.72
CA GLU A 115 -45.39 32.51 -3.84
C GLU A 115 -44.05 32.62 -4.59
N LYS A 116 -43.17 33.47 -4.04
CA LYS A 116 -41.77 33.58 -4.44
C LYS A 116 -40.95 32.51 -3.72
N ARG A 117 -40.06 31.85 -4.47
CA ARG A 117 -39.11 30.84 -3.98
C ARG A 117 -37.73 31.09 -4.58
N ILE A 118 -36.70 30.68 -3.85
CA ILE A 118 -35.32 30.61 -4.31
C ILE A 118 -35.06 29.17 -4.72
N VAL A 119 -34.68 28.95 -5.97
CA VAL A 119 -34.44 27.61 -6.51
C VAL A 119 -33.02 27.54 -7.02
N SER A 120 -32.29 26.51 -6.58
CA SER A 120 -30.95 26.20 -7.08
C SER A 120 -30.92 24.81 -7.70
N GLY A 121 -30.30 24.71 -8.87
CA GLY A 121 -30.14 23.44 -9.57
C GLY A 121 -29.48 23.61 -10.93
N LYS A 122 -29.23 22.47 -11.58
CA LYS A 122 -28.67 22.43 -12.92
C LYS A 122 -29.71 22.89 -13.95
N ILE A 123 -29.44 23.99 -14.64
CA ILE A 123 -30.30 24.50 -15.70
C ILE A 123 -29.93 23.84 -17.03
N ASP A 124 -30.95 23.58 -17.85
CA ASP A 124 -30.83 22.96 -19.16
C ASP A 124 -31.90 23.55 -20.09
N HIS A 125 -31.65 23.54 -21.39
CA HIS A 125 -32.64 23.92 -22.41
C HIS A 125 -33.25 22.68 -23.04
N TYR A 126 -34.53 22.45 -22.77
CA TYR A 126 -35.26 21.32 -23.33
C TYR A 126 -36.48 21.78 -24.13
N ARG A 127 -36.53 21.42 -25.42
CA ARG A 127 -37.63 21.77 -26.35
C ARG A 127 -37.94 23.27 -26.43
N GLY A 128 -36.92 24.11 -26.30
CA GLY A 128 -37.06 25.57 -26.35
C GLY A 128 -37.51 26.23 -25.05
N GLU A 129 -37.55 25.47 -23.95
CA GLU A 129 -37.84 26.00 -22.61
C GLU A 129 -36.63 25.80 -21.69
N TYR A 130 -36.37 26.81 -20.84
CA TYR A 130 -35.44 26.66 -19.72
C TYR A 130 -36.05 25.71 -18.68
N GLN A 131 -35.27 24.73 -18.25
CA GLN A 131 -35.73 23.71 -17.33
C GLN A 131 -34.67 23.41 -16.27
N ILE A 132 -35.09 23.28 -15.00
CA ILE A 132 -34.30 22.64 -13.95
C ILE A 132 -34.97 21.31 -13.62
N THR A 133 -34.25 20.22 -13.90
CA THR A 133 -34.72 18.87 -13.56
C THR A 133 -34.25 18.52 -12.16
N HIS A 134 -35.18 18.20 -11.26
CA HIS A 134 -34.92 17.94 -9.84
C HIS A 134 -34.02 19.00 -9.20
N PRO A 135 -34.56 20.21 -8.90
CA PRO A 135 -33.79 21.24 -8.21
C PRO A 135 -33.14 20.69 -6.94
N ASP A 136 -31.87 21.03 -6.74
CA ASP A 136 -31.08 20.58 -5.59
C ASP A 136 -31.58 21.23 -4.29
N ARG A 137 -31.93 22.52 -4.36
CA ARG A 137 -32.42 23.31 -3.23
C ARG A 137 -33.62 24.15 -3.65
N ILE A 138 -34.61 24.19 -2.76
CA ILE A 138 -35.77 25.07 -2.86
C ILE A 138 -35.98 25.66 -1.48
N GLY A 139 -36.07 26.98 -1.38
CA GLY A 139 -36.33 27.67 -0.12
C GLY A 139 -37.01 29.01 -0.30
N THR A 140 -37.22 29.67 0.82
CA THR A 140 -37.80 31.00 0.95
C THR A 140 -36.73 32.09 0.80
N GLU A 141 -37.15 33.35 0.70
CA GLU A 141 -36.21 34.49 0.68
C GLU A 141 -35.34 34.54 1.94
N ALA A 142 -35.89 34.14 3.10
CA ALA A 142 -35.15 34.08 4.37
C ALA A 142 -34.01 33.04 4.34
N GLU A 143 -34.12 32.02 3.49
CA GLU A 143 -33.13 30.95 3.34
C GLU A 143 -32.13 31.25 2.21
N ARG A 144 -32.20 32.42 1.55
CA ARG A 144 -31.32 32.77 0.41
C ARG A 144 -29.85 32.59 0.76
N SER A 145 -29.41 33.09 1.91
CA SER A 145 -28.01 33.02 2.34
C SER A 145 -27.54 31.59 2.64
N GLU A 146 -28.45 30.63 2.84
CA GLU A 146 -28.12 29.21 3.00
C GLU A 146 -28.08 28.47 1.65
N ILE A 147 -28.71 29.03 0.61
CA ILE A 147 -28.79 28.44 -0.72
C ILE A 147 -27.71 29.01 -1.65
N GLN A 148 -27.49 30.33 -1.62
CA GLN A 148 -26.48 31.03 -2.42
C GLN A 148 -25.09 30.95 -1.76
N THR A 149 -24.59 29.74 -1.59
CA THR A 149 -23.29 29.47 -0.96
C THR A 149 -22.43 28.57 -1.84
N VAL A 150 -21.14 28.50 -1.53
CA VAL A 150 -20.28 27.45 -2.05
C VAL A 150 -20.39 26.24 -1.13
N GLU A 151 -20.79 25.10 -1.68
CA GLU A 151 -20.95 23.85 -0.93
C GLU A 151 -19.75 22.93 -1.22
N PRO A 152 -19.02 22.45 -0.19
CA PRO A 152 -17.99 21.44 -0.37
C PRO A 152 -18.60 20.10 -0.79
N VAL A 153 -17.97 19.42 -1.74
CA VAL A 153 -18.31 18.06 -2.18
C VAL A 153 -17.30 17.09 -1.58
N TYR A 154 -17.79 16.20 -0.72
CA TYR A 154 -16.99 15.15 -0.11
C TYR A 154 -17.08 13.84 -0.91
N PRO A 155 -16.02 13.02 -0.92
CA PRO A 155 -16.13 11.62 -1.35
C PRO A 155 -17.22 10.89 -0.53
N MET A 156 -18.06 10.09 -1.21
CA MET A 156 -19.22 9.40 -0.62
C MET A 156 -19.23 7.92 -0.95
N SER A 157 -19.87 7.12 -0.09
CA SER A 157 -20.15 5.70 -0.30
C SER A 157 -21.66 5.42 -0.25
N ALA A 158 -22.07 4.25 -0.75
CA ALA A 158 -23.48 3.85 -0.75
C ALA A 158 -24.08 3.90 0.68
N GLY A 159 -25.16 4.67 0.85
CA GLY A 159 -25.85 4.84 2.13
C GLY A 159 -25.41 6.07 2.95
N VAL A 160 -24.37 6.78 2.54
CA VAL A 160 -23.93 8.05 3.16
C VAL A 160 -24.22 9.21 2.20
N THR A 161 -24.93 10.23 2.70
CA THR A 161 -25.29 11.41 1.89
C THR A 161 -24.36 12.59 2.18
N GLY A 162 -24.12 13.43 1.18
CA GLY A 162 -23.31 14.65 1.34
C GLY A 162 -23.84 15.58 2.42
N LYS A 163 -25.17 15.73 2.53
CA LYS A 163 -25.80 16.53 3.59
C LYS A 163 -25.48 16.01 5.00
N THR A 164 -25.44 14.70 5.17
CA THR A 164 -25.04 14.07 6.44
C THR A 164 -23.58 14.37 6.75
N LEU A 165 -22.68 14.21 5.77
CA LEU A 165 -21.25 14.48 5.94
C LEU A 165 -20.98 15.95 6.26
N THR A 166 -21.54 16.89 5.49
CA THR A 166 -21.34 18.33 5.73
C THR A 166 -21.82 18.74 7.12
N LYS A 167 -22.94 18.20 7.59
CA LYS A 167 -23.44 18.45 8.96
C LYS A 167 -22.49 17.89 10.02
N ALA A 168 -22.02 16.66 9.83
CA ALA A 168 -21.12 16.03 10.78
C ALA A 168 -19.76 16.73 10.83
N VAL A 169 -19.18 17.10 9.68
CA VAL A 169 -17.93 17.87 9.58
C VAL A 169 -18.06 19.22 10.27
N ARG A 170 -19.19 19.93 10.08
CA ARG A 170 -19.43 21.20 10.79
C ARG A 170 -19.44 21.01 12.31
N GLY A 171 -20.11 19.97 12.79
CA GLY A 171 -20.10 19.62 14.21
C GLY A 171 -18.69 19.26 14.71
N ALA A 172 -17.88 18.58 13.91
CA ALA A 172 -16.48 18.27 14.23
C ALA A 172 -15.59 19.53 14.28
N LEU A 173 -15.81 20.50 13.39
CA LEU A 173 -15.08 21.77 13.40
C LEU A 173 -15.36 22.58 14.69
N GLU A 174 -16.60 22.52 15.18
CA GLU A 174 -17.01 23.19 16.43
C GLU A 174 -16.33 22.61 17.68
N THR A 175 -15.89 21.35 17.65
CA THR A 175 -15.17 20.72 18.78
C THR A 175 -13.67 20.96 18.76
N LEU A 176 -13.13 21.70 17.78
CA LEU A 176 -11.70 21.96 17.65
C LEU A 176 -11.16 22.79 18.84
N PRO A 177 -10.24 22.21 19.65
CA PRO A 177 -9.57 22.95 20.70
C PRO A 177 -8.61 24.00 20.10
N ASP A 178 -8.28 25.00 20.91
CA ASP A 178 -7.20 25.93 20.56
C ASP A 178 -5.85 25.26 20.88
N LEU A 179 -5.09 24.94 19.84
CA LEU A 179 -3.83 24.21 19.94
C LEU A 179 -2.67 25.14 19.62
N ALA A 180 -1.64 25.10 20.46
CA ALA A 180 -0.43 25.86 20.23
C ALA A 180 0.27 25.39 18.94
N GLU A 181 0.90 26.34 18.24
CA GLU A 181 1.60 26.06 16.99
C GLU A 181 2.87 25.21 17.23
N TRP A 182 3.01 24.13 16.46
CA TRP A 182 4.14 23.19 16.55
C TRP A 182 5.18 23.41 15.45
N HIS A 183 4.85 24.16 14.42
CA HIS A 183 5.78 24.52 13.35
C HIS A 183 6.85 25.51 13.79
N ASP A 184 7.99 25.46 13.09
CA ASP A 184 9.01 26.50 13.23
C ASP A 184 8.47 27.84 12.66
N PRO A 185 8.62 28.97 13.38
CA PRO A 185 8.10 30.27 12.93
C PRO A 185 8.63 30.71 11.56
N ALA A 186 9.85 30.34 11.18
CA ALA A 186 10.42 30.67 9.88
C ALA A 186 9.73 29.88 8.76
N LEU A 187 9.35 28.61 9.01
CA LEU A 187 8.58 27.82 8.05
C LEU A 187 7.17 28.38 7.85
N VAL A 188 6.49 28.73 8.94
CA VAL A 188 5.15 29.36 8.90
C VAL A 188 5.20 30.66 8.09
N ALA A 189 6.19 31.53 8.34
CA ALA A 189 6.35 32.78 7.60
C ALA A 189 6.67 32.56 6.11
N ARG A 190 7.53 31.58 5.79
CA ARG A 190 7.93 31.26 4.41
C ARG A 190 6.77 30.73 3.58
N HIS A 191 5.98 29.82 4.13
CA HIS A 191 4.89 29.16 3.42
C HIS A 191 3.52 29.82 3.62
N LYS A 192 3.45 30.86 4.47
CA LYS A 192 2.22 31.57 4.84
C LYS A 192 1.15 30.61 5.36
N TRP A 193 1.56 29.66 6.21
CA TRP A 193 0.63 28.69 6.77
C TRP A 193 -0.27 29.35 7.82
N PRO A 194 -1.59 29.12 7.77
CA PRO A 194 -2.49 29.49 8.86
C PRO A 194 -2.22 28.64 10.11
N ASP A 195 -2.89 28.90 11.24
CA ASP A 195 -2.95 27.95 12.36
C ASP A 195 -3.84 26.73 12.03
N LEU A 196 -3.85 25.69 12.87
CA LEU A 196 -4.56 24.43 12.59
C LEU A 196 -6.06 24.63 12.43
N LYS A 197 -6.64 25.41 13.33
CA LYS A 197 -8.07 25.64 13.36
C LYS A 197 -8.47 26.37 12.09
N THR A 198 -7.79 27.48 11.78
CA THR A 198 -7.99 28.24 10.55
C THR A 198 -7.80 27.36 9.31
N ALA A 199 -6.75 26.52 9.27
CA ALA A 199 -6.50 25.61 8.15
C ALA A 199 -7.67 24.65 7.92
N LEU A 200 -8.15 23.98 8.97
CA LEU A 200 -9.28 23.05 8.91
C LEU A 200 -10.58 23.75 8.49
N TYR A 201 -10.86 24.92 9.05
CA TYR A 201 -12.01 25.72 8.62
C TYR A 201 -11.91 26.11 7.14
N THR A 202 -10.73 26.50 6.66
CA THR A 202 -10.54 26.87 5.24
C THR A 202 -10.72 25.69 4.31
N VAL A 203 -10.09 24.53 4.58
CA VAL A 203 -10.17 23.37 3.66
C VAL A 203 -11.57 22.78 3.58
N HIS A 204 -12.37 22.88 4.65
CA HIS A 204 -13.76 22.42 4.69
C HIS A 204 -14.78 23.45 4.21
N ASN A 205 -14.37 24.71 3.98
CA ASN A 205 -15.21 25.78 3.45
C ASN A 205 -14.54 26.48 2.25
N PRO A 206 -14.25 25.75 1.15
CA PRO A 206 -13.64 26.34 -0.04
C PRO A 206 -14.54 27.44 -0.60
N GLN A 207 -13.93 28.55 -1.03
CA GLN A 207 -14.62 29.67 -1.69
C GLN A 207 -14.42 29.63 -3.20
N ASP A 208 -13.24 29.17 -3.65
CA ASP A 208 -12.86 29.11 -5.07
C ASP A 208 -12.15 27.79 -5.41
N GLU A 209 -12.08 27.44 -6.71
CA GLU A 209 -11.45 26.19 -7.15
C GLU A 209 -9.97 26.09 -6.73
N THR A 210 -9.30 27.24 -6.56
CA THR A 210 -7.92 27.32 -6.08
C THR A 210 -7.76 26.79 -4.65
N ASP A 211 -8.81 26.81 -3.83
CA ASP A 211 -8.79 26.33 -2.45
C ASP A 211 -8.80 24.80 -2.37
N LEU A 212 -9.23 24.15 -3.45
CA LEU A 212 -9.19 22.69 -3.60
C LEU A 212 -7.81 22.21 -4.03
N SER A 213 -6.96 23.10 -4.55
CA SER A 213 -5.61 22.76 -4.99
C SER A 213 -4.79 22.18 -3.85
N PRO A 214 -4.09 21.04 -4.05
CA PRO A 214 -3.10 20.54 -3.09
C PRO A 214 -2.06 21.59 -2.69
N ASP A 215 -1.82 22.57 -3.57
CA ASP A 215 -0.87 23.64 -3.32
C ASP A 215 -1.38 24.77 -2.41
N HIS A 216 -2.68 24.78 -2.08
CA HIS A 216 -3.26 25.80 -1.22
C HIS A 216 -2.59 25.79 0.18
N PRO A 217 -2.22 26.94 0.77
CA PRO A 217 -1.45 26.99 2.02
C PRO A 217 -2.06 26.19 3.17
N ALA A 218 -3.40 26.20 3.31
CA ALA A 218 -4.09 25.40 4.32
C ALA A 218 -3.95 23.89 4.09
N ARG A 219 -4.02 23.42 2.84
CA ARG A 219 -3.84 22.00 2.48
C ARG A 219 -2.37 21.56 2.61
N LYS A 220 -1.42 22.38 2.15
CA LYS A 220 0.02 22.13 2.33
C LYS A 220 0.40 22.03 3.80
N ARG A 221 -0.14 22.90 4.64
CA ARG A 221 0.07 22.87 6.10
C ARG A 221 -0.38 21.53 6.68
N LEU A 222 -1.61 21.09 6.38
CA LEU A 222 -2.15 19.81 6.87
C LEU A 222 -1.38 18.60 6.33
N ALA A 223 -0.94 18.66 5.07
CA ALA A 223 -0.04 17.64 4.51
C ALA A 223 1.31 17.62 5.25
N TYR A 224 1.87 18.79 5.56
CA TYR A 224 3.10 18.89 6.33
C TYR A 224 2.94 18.41 7.77
N ASP A 225 1.81 18.70 8.43
CA ASP A 225 1.47 18.17 9.76
C ASP A 225 1.59 16.64 9.79
N GLU A 226 0.95 15.98 8.82
CA GLU A 226 0.99 14.52 8.71
C GLU A 226 2.42 14.02 8.44
N LEU A 227 3.15 14.64 7.50
CA LEU A 227 4.54 14.26 7.19
C LEU A 227 5.45 14.45 8.41
N LEU A 228 5.35 15.56 9.12
CA LEU A 228 6.15 15.87 10.30
C LEU A 228 5.83 14.90 11.44
N ALA A 229 4.55 14.63 11.73
CA ALA A 229 4.15 13.66 12.74
C ALA A 229 4.79 12.28 12.49
N ASN A 230 4.76 11.85 11.23
CA ASN A 230 5.37 10.58 10.80
C ASN A 230 6.90 10.59 10.94
N GLN A 231 7.57 11.61 10.39
CA GLN A 231 9.03 11.70 10.45
C GLN A 231 9.53 11.84 11.89
N LEU A 232 8.83 12.60 12.74
CA LEU A 232 9.17 12.79 14.13
C LEU A 232 9.00 11.50 14.94
N ALA A 233 7.88 10.79 14.77
CA ALA A 233 7.65 9.49 15.41
C ALA A 233 8.78 8.51 15.10
N LEU A 234 9.14 8.40 13.81
CA LEU A 234 10.24 7.54 13.35
C LEU A 234 11.59 7.97 13.94
N THR A 235 11.90 9.26 13.92
CA THR A 235 13.18 9.79 14.42
C THR A 235 13.34 9.56 15.92
N LEU A 236 12.26 9.71 16.68
CA LEU A 236 12.27 9.45 18.13
C LEU A 236 12.44 7.97 18.46
N ILE A 237 11.75 7.08 17.73
CA ILE A 237 11.95 5.63 17.86
C ILE A 237 13.43 5.29 17.56
N ARG A 238 14.03 5.89 16.52
CA ARG A 238 15.45 5.69 16.18
C ARG A 238 16.39 6.15 17.30
N ALA A 239 16.17 7.33 17.86
CA ALA A 239 17.02 7.85 18.94
C ALA A 239 17.00 6.91 20.15
N LYS A 240 15.82 6.39 20.51
CA LYS A 240 15.68 5.44 21.62
C LYS A 240 16.27 4.06 21.31
N MET A 241 16.10 3.55 20.09
CA MET A 241 16.74 2.28 19.68
C MET A 241 18.27 2.36 19.70
N ARG A 242 18.85 3.50 19.33
CA ARG A 242 20.30 3.75 19.48
C ARG A 242 20.74 3.77 20.94
N GLN A 243 19.90 4.30 21.85
CA GLN A 243 20.19 4.28 23.29
C GLN A 243 20.05 2.90 23.94
N LEU A 244 19.24 1.99 23.38
CA LEU A 244 19.04 0.64 23.93
C LEU A 244 20.25 -0.29 23.82
N GLY A 245 21.38 0.20 23.30
CA GLY A 245 22.64 -0.52 23.18
C GLY A 245 22.58 -1.68 22.19
N GLY A 246 23.60 -1.77 21.34
CA GLY A 246 23.90 -2.92 20.50
C GLY A 246 24.85 -3.90 21.18
N ARG A 247 25.16 -4.96 20.45
CA ARG A 247 26.26 -5.87 20.78
C ARG A 247 27.19 -5.92 19.59
N VAL A 248 28.43 -5.46 19.80
CA VAL A 248 29.49 -5.58 18.79
C VAL A 248 29.64 -7.05 18.38
N THR A 249 29.57 -7.29 17.08
CA THR A 249 29.71 -8.58 16.43
C THR A 249 30.75 -8.47 15.33
N LYS A 250 31.99 -8.81 15.68
CA LYS A 250 33.17 -8.71 14.80
C LYS A 250 33.86 -10.07 14.72
N GLY A 251 33.47 -10.86 13.73
CA GLY A 251 34.08 -12.16 13.44
C GLY A 251 35.51 -12.01 12.90
N ASP A 252 36.28 -13.10 13.01
CA ASP A 252 37.68 -13.19 12.61
C ASP A 252 37.89 -13.43 11.09
N GLY A 253 36.83 -13.71 10.35
CA GLY A 253 36.84 -13.96 8.90
C GLY A 253 37.04 -15.43 8.53
N ARG A 254 37.37 -16.30 9.50
CA ARG A 254 37.79 -17.69 9.24
C ARG A 254 36.72 -18.52 8.54
N LEU A 255 35.46 -18.41 8.96
CA LEU A 255 34.35 -19.18 8.37
C LEU A 255 33.91 -18.58 7.04
N ARG A 256 33.94 -17.24 6.93
CA ARG A 256 33.60 -16.52 5.70
C ARG A 256 34.58 -16.83 4.57
N ASP A 257 35.88 -16.83 4.85
CA ASP A 257 36.93 -17.16 3.86
C ASP A 257 36.86 -18.63 3.42
N ALA A 258 36.61 -19.53 4.38
CA ALA A 258 36.43 -20.96 4.11
C ALA A 258 35.20 -21.21 3.21
N LEU A 259 34.06 -20.55 3.51
CA LEU A 259 32.86 -20.66 2.69
C LEU A 259 33.09 -20.06 1.30
N GLY A 260 33.73 -18.89 1.22
CA GLY A 260 34.02 -18.19 -0.02
C GLY A 260 34.82 -19.04 -1.00
N SER A 261 35.76 -19.84 -0.49
CA SER A 261 36.56 -20.79 -1.27
C SER A 261 35.76 -21.99 -1.81
N HIS A 262 34.58 -22.27 -1.23
CA HIS A 262 33.68 -23.36 -1.63
C HIS A 262 32.50 -22.90 -2.50
N LEU A 263 32.34 -21.59 -2.72
CA LEU A 263 31.27 -21.08 -3.57
C LEU A 263 31.53 -21.46 -5.05
N PRO A 264 30.51 -21.92 -5.78
CA PRO A 264 30.65 -22.28 -7.19
C PRO A 264 30.69 -21.07 -8.14
N PHE A 265 30.72 -19.85 -7.60
CA PHE A 265 30.70 -18.59 -8.34
C PHE A 265 31.51 -17.52 -7.59
N ALA A 266 31.97 -16.50 -8.32
CA ALA A 266 32.58 -15.31 -7.72
C ALA A 266 31.48 -14.34 -7.26
N MET A 267 31.66 -13.75 -6.08
CA MET A 267 30.77 -12.70 -5.59
C MET A 267 30.93 -11.42 -6.41
N THR A 268 29.83 -10.70 -6.66
CA THR A 268 29.84 -9.44 -7.40
C THR A 268 30.37 -8.28 -6.54
N GLY A 269 30.75 -7.17 -7.17
CA GLY A 269 31.19 -5.97 -6.46
C GLY A 269 30.08 -5.41 -5.57
N ALA A 270 28.83 -5.47 -6.03
CA ALA A 270 27.67 -5.04 -5.25
C ALA A 270 27.45 -5.91 -3.99
N GLN A 271 27.64 -7.23 -4.10
CA GLN A 271 27.56 -8.13 -2.96
C GLN A 271 28.67 -7.85 -1.93
N GLN A 272 29.90 -7.57 -2.39
CA GLN A 272 31.02 -7.23 -1.51
C GLN A 272 30.82 -5.88 -0.81
N ARG A 273 30.33 -4.85 -1.52
CA ARG A 273 29.96 -3.56 -0.93
C ARG A 273 28.89 -3.72 0.15
N ALA A 274 27.80 -4.43 -0.15
CA ALA A 274 26.72 -4.69 0.79
C ALA A 274 27.19 -5.44 2.04
N LEU A 275 28.11 -6.40 1.90
CA LEU A 275 28.72 -7.07 3.04
C LEU A 275 29.58 -6.12 3.88
N GLY A 276 30.34 -5.22 3.24
CA GLY A 276 31.09 -4.17 3.94
C GLY A 276 30.18 -3.34 4.84
N ASP A 277 29.07 -2.82 4.30
CA ASP A 277 28.11 -2.03 5.07
C ASP A 277 27.52 -2.84 6.25
N ILE A 278 27.14 -4.10 6.01
CA ILE A 278 26.59 -4.98 7.05
C ILE A 278 27.62 -5.23 8.15
N TYR A 279 28.88 -5.49 7.80
CA TYR A 279 29.93 -5.75 8.78
C TYR A 279 30.29 -4.51 9.60
N GLU A 280 30.26 -3.33 8.99
CA GLU A 280 30.47 -2.06 9.69
C GLU A 280 29.37 -1.83 10.73
N ASP A 281 28.10 -2.02 10.35
CA ASP A 281 26.99 -1.89 11.28
C ASP A 281 27.04 -2.91 12.42
N MET A 282 27.29 -4.19 12.10
CA MET A 282 27.42 -5.26 13.09
C MET A 282 28.59 -5.03 14.05
N ALA A 283 29.64 -4.31 13.61
CA ALA A 283 30.77 -3.94 14.45
C ALA A 283 30.52 -2.69 15.30
N SER A 284 29.38 -2.00 15.13
CA SER A 284 29.03 -0.79 15.86
C SER A 284 28.51 -1.10 17.28
N GLU A 285 28.47 -0.06 18.13
CA GLU A 285 27.87 -0.15 19.46
C GLU A 285 26.33 -0.08 19.42
N GLY A 286 25.72 0.16 18.25
CA GLY A 286 24.28 0.18 18.03
C GLY A 286 23.77 -1.16 17.52
N ARG A 287 22.44 -1.36 17.54
CA ARG A 287 21.81 -2.52 16.88
C ARG A 287 21.67 -2.23 15.39
N MET A 288 22.10 -3.15 14.55
CA MET A 288 21.89 -3.07 13.10
C MET A 288 20.41 -3.32 12.78
N LEU A 289 19.84 -2.44 11.95
CA LEU A 289 18.57 -2.66 11.26
C LEU A 289 18.72 -2.23 9.79
N ARG A 290 19.01 -3.20 8.92
CA ARG A 290 19.39 -2.95 7.52
C ARG A 290 18.47 -3.66 6.55
N LEU A 291 18.15 -3.00 5.44
CA LEU A 291 17.41 -3.54 4.30
C LEU A 291 18.38 -3.83 3.15
N LEU A 292 18.53 -5.11 2.82
CA LEU A 292 19.21 -5.57 1.63
C LEU A 292 18.22 -5.64 0.47
N GLN A 293 18.34 -4.70 -0.46
CA GLN A 293 17.56 -4.65 -1.69
C GLN A 293 18.35 -5.26 -2.84
N GLY A 294 17.70 -6.10 -3.62
CA GLY A 294 18.30 -6.60 -4.85
C GLY A 294 17.27 -7.26 -5.72
N ASP A 295 17.49 -7.22 -7.03
CA ASP A 295 16.63 -7.89 -8.00
C ASP A 295 16.54 -9.41 -7.72
N VAL A 296 15.50 -10.07 -8.25
CA VAL A 296 15.36 -11.53 -8.17
C VAL A 296 16.61 -12.18 -8.78
N GLY A 297 17.29 -13.02 -8.01
CA GLY A 297 18.53 -13.67 -8.44
C GLY A 297 19.80 -12.84 -8.28
N SER A 298 19.79 -11.68 -7.61
CA SER A 298 20.99 -10.89 -7.33
C SER A 298 21.95 -11.49 -6.30
N GLY A 299 21.62 -12.66 -5.73
CA GLY A 299 22.44 -13.33 -4.71
C GLY A 299 22.22 -12.83 -3.27
N LYS A 300 21.04 -12.30 -2.94
CA LYS A 300 20.70 -11.90 -1.55
C LYS A 300 21.01 -12.97 -0.50
N THR A 301 20.72 -14.24 -0.81
CA THR A 301 20.95 -15.36 0.10
C THR A 301 22.43 -15.54 0.46
N VAL A 302 23.38 -15.34 -0.48
CA VAL A 302 24.81 -15.49 -0.16
C VAL A 302 25.29 -14.35 0.74
N VAL A 303 24.79 -13.13 0.53
CA VAL A 303 25.08 -11.98 1.41
C VAL A 303 24.56 -12.24 2.82
N ALA A 304 23.31 -12.70 2.96
CA ALA A 304 22.74 -13.07 4.25
C ALA A 304 23.54 -14.19 4.94
N LEU A 305 23.94 -15.23 4.20
CA LEU A 305 24.72 -16.34 4.74
C LEU A 305 26.09 -15.88 5.27
N MET A 306 26.80 -15.04 4.51
CA MET A 306 28.08 -14.47 4.91
C MET A 306 27.95 -13.55 6.14
N ALA A 307 26.81 -12.85 6.28
CA ALA A 307 26.51 -12.05 7.47
C ALA A 307 26.19 -12.92 8.70
N MET A 308 25.42 -14.00 8.53
CA MET A 308 25.17 -14.98 9.58
C MET A 308 26.49 -15.59 10.09
N LEU A 309 27.42 -15.93 9.19
CA LEU A 309 28.74 -16.45 9.58
C LEU A 309 29.57 -15.48 10.41
N ASN A 310 29.46 -14.16 10.20
CA ASN A 310 30.14 -13.16 11.04
C ASN A 310 29.68 -13.26 12.51
N ALA A 311 28.40 -13.54 12.76
CA ALA A 311 27.89 -13.79 14.10
C ALA A 311 28.37 -15.13 14.67
N VAL A 312 28.40 -16.17 13.84
CA VAL A 312 28.88 -17.52 14.24
C VAL A 312 30.37 -17.54 14.56
N GLU A 313 31.19 -16.75 13.86
CA GLU A 313 32.62 -16.56 14.17
C GLU A 313 32.83 -16.00 15.59
N CYS A 314 31.86 -15.24 16.12
CA CYS A 314 31.87 -14.72 17.49
C CYS A 314 31.38 -15.74 18.54
N GLY A 315 31.11 -16.99 18.15
CA GLY A 315 30.54 -18.02 19.03
C GLY A 315 29.04 -17.85 19.32
N ARG A 316 28.32 -17.07 18.49
CA ARG A 316 26.90 -16.78 18.66
C ARG A 316 26.06 -17.48 17.60
N GLN A 317 24.74 -17.41 17.74
CA GLN A 317 23.78 -18.02 16.81
C GLN A 317 23.18 -16.98 15.86
N ALA A 318 22.76 -17.46 14.70
CA ALA A 318 22.01 -16.68 13.72
C ALA A 318 20.75 -17.42 13.25
N ALA A 319 19.75 -16.67 12.76
CA ALA A 319 18.50 -17.23 12.25
C ALA A 319 18.12 -16.63 10.89
N LEU A 320 17.56 -17.45 9.99
CA LEU A 320 16.97 -17.06 8.72
C LEU A 320 15.48 -17.44 8.70
N MET A 321 14.62 -16.42 8.63
CA MET A 321 13.18 -16.58 8.57
C MET A 321 12.65 -16.39 7.13
N ALA A 322 11.80 -17.31 6.69
CA ALA A 322 11.15 -17.28 5.38
C ALA A 322 9.61 -17.33 5.51
N PRO A 323 8.84 -16.71 4.60
CA PRO A 323 7.38 -16.54 4.72
C PRO A 323 6.60 -17.84 4.63
N THR A 324 7.14 -18.82 3.93
CA THR A 324 6.49 -20.10 3.69
C THR A 324 7.45 -21.24 3.98
N GLU A 325 6.87 -22.38 4.28
CA GLU A 325 7.62 -23.60 4.55
C GLU A 325 8.47 -24.01 3.35
N ILE A 326 7.93 -23.92 2.13
CA ILE A 326 8.65 -24.22 0.89
C ILE A 326 9.94 -23.39 0.82
N LEU A 327 9.86 -22.07 1.04
CA LEU A 327 11.03 -21.22 0.94
C LEU A 327 12.03 -21.49 2.07
N ALA A 328 11.56 -21.76 3.29
CA ALA A 328 12.42 -22.16 4.40
C ALA A 328 13.18 -23.45 4.10
N ARG A 329 12.50 -24.47 3.55
CA ARG A 329 13.13 -25.74 3.14
C ARG A 329 14.11 -25.53 2.01
N GLN A 330 13.77 -24.71 1.01
CA GLN A 330 14.68 -24.41 -0.09
C GLN A 330 15.96 -23.71 0.40
N HIS A 331 15.84 -22.74 1.31
CA HIS A 331 17.01 -22.11 1.93
C HIS A 331 17.84 -23.13 2.70
N PHE A 332 17.20 -23.98 3.50
CA PHE A 332 17.88 -25.04 4.25
C PHE A 332 18.63 -26.02 3.32
N GLU A 333 17.99 -26.51 2.26
CA GLU A 333 18.60 -27.41 1.27
C GLU A 333 19.75 -26.76 0.49
N THR A 334 19.65 -25.45 0.23
CA THR A 334 20.70 -24.71 -0.49
C THR A 334 21.91 -24.42 0.41
N ILE A 335 21.66 -24.07 1.67
CA ILE A 335 22.67 -23.56 2.60
C ILE A 335 23.36 -24.68 3.38
N SER A 336 22.63 -25.71 3.80
CA SER A 336 23.17 -26.76 4.68
C SER A 336 24.39 -27.49 4.09
N PRO A 337 24.39 -27.90 2.80
CA PRO A 337 25.57 -28.55 2.20
C PRO A 337 26.81 -27.65 2.14
N LEU A 338 26.62 -26.33 2.11
CA LEU A 338 27.72 -25.37 2.14
C LEU A 338 28.27 -25.20 3.56
N LEU A 339 27.39 -25.16 4.56
CA LEU A 339 27.76 -25.07 5.97
C LEU A 339 28.45 -26.33 6.50
N GLU A 340 28.02 -27.51 6.05
CA GLU A 340 28.63 -28.79 6.42
C GLU A 340 30.10 -28.86 6.00
N LYS A 341 30.46 -28.31 4.83
CA LYS A 341 31.86 -28.26 4.34
C LYS A 341 32.79 -27.46 5.25
N ILE A 342 32.24 -26.51 6.00
CA ILE A 342 33.00 -25.67 6.95
C ILE A 342 32.73 -26.05 8.42
N GLY A 343 32.04 -27.17 8.67
CA GLY A 343 31.81 -27.72 10.01
C GLY A 343 30.75 -26.98 10.83
N ILE A 344 29.84 -26.24 10.19
CA ILE A 344 28.77 -25.50 10.86
C ILE A 344 27.45 -26.26 10.76
N LYS A 345 26.75 -26.41 11.89
CA LYS A 345 25.46 -27.11 11.95
C LYS A 345 24.32 -26.13 11.69
N CYS A 346 23.44 -26.54 10.79
CA CYS A 346 22.20 -25.87 10.46
C CYS A 346 21.01 -26.76 10.83
N ALA A 347 19.94 -26.19 11.37
CA ALA A 347 18.68 -26.92 11.57
C ALA A 347 17.49 -26.13 11.07
N ILE A 348 16.43 -26.84 10.68
CA ILE A 348 15.18 -26.26 10.19
C ILE A 348 14.05 -26.43 11.22
N LEU A 349 13.25 -25.38 11.41
CA LEU A 349 12.03 -25.42 12.20
C LEU A 349 10.85 -24.75 11.46
N THR A 350 9.86 -25.55 11.12
CA THR A 350 8.64 -25.15 10.42
C THR A 350 7.40 -25.67 11.16
N GLY A 351 6.21 -25.26 10.71
CA GLY A 351 4.95 -25.70 11.33
C GLY A 351 4.63 -27.20 11.14
N ARG A 352 5.30 -27.89 10.21
CA ARG A 352 5.11 -29.34 9.97
C ARG A 352 6.04 -30.23 10.79
N ASP A 353 7.12 -29.67 11.32
CA ASP A 353 8.08 -30.46 12.07
C ASP A 353 7.45 -30.85 13.42
N LYS A 354 7.25 -32.16 13.62
CA LYS A 354 6.58 -32.74 14.79
C LYS A 354 7.45 -33.79 15.46
N GLY A 355 7.15 -34.06 16.74
CA GLY A 355 7.75 -35.14 17.49
C GLY A 355 9.27 -34.97 17.69
N LYS A 356 10.03 -36.02 17.35
CA LYS A 356 11.47 -36.11 17.65
C LYS A 356 12.31 -35.05 16.92
N ALA A 357 11.98 -34.73 15.67
CA ALA A 357 12.72 -33.76 14.87
C ALA A 357 12.63 -32.34 15.47
N ARG A 358 11.41 -31.91 15.83
CA ARG A 358 11.19 -30.61 16.52
C ARG A 358 11.94 -30.56 17.85
N LYS A 359 11.84 -31.62 18.66
CA LYS A 359 12.53 -31.68 19.96
C LYS A 359 14.04 -31.54 19.81
N ALA A 360 14.64 -32.26 18.86
CA ALA A 360 16.08 -32.16 18.59
C ALA A 360 16.50 -30.75 18.13
N ALA A 361 15.69 -30.09 17.29
CA ALA A 361 15.96 -28.72 16.86
C ALA A 361 15.89 -27.73 18.04
N LEU A 362 14.84 -27.81 18.87
CA LEU A 362 14.68 -26.95 20.05
C LEU A 362 15.81 -27.13 21.07
N GLU A 363 16.19 -28.38 21.36
CA GLU A 363 17.33 -28.68 22.23
C GLU A 363 18.64 -28.14 21.64
N GLY A 364 18.83 -28.31 20.33
CA GLY A 364 20.01 -27.80 19.62
C GLY A 364 20.10 -26.27 19.61
N PHE A 365 18.97 -25.56 19.51
CA PHE A 365 18.93 -24.10 19.62
C PHE A 365 19.23 -23.62 21.04
N ALA A 366 18.61 -24.24 22.04
CA ALA A 366 18.74 -23.85 23.45
C ALA A 366 20.14 -24.10 24.02
N ASN A 367 20.82 -25.15 23.57
CA ASN A 367 22.16 -25.51 24.04
C ASN A 367 23.29 -24.92 23.19
N GLY A 368 22.98 -24.26 22.06
CA GLY A 368 23.97 -23.66 21.17
C GLY A 368 24.66 -24.64 20.20
N ASP A 369 24.25 -25.91 20.18
CA ASP A 369 24.78 -26.93 19.26
C ASP A 369 24.51 -26.59 17.80
N VAL A 370 23.39 -25.92 17.52
CA VAL A 370 23.02 -25.44 16.19
C VAL A 370 23.37 -23.96 16.08
N GLN A 371 24.30 -23.62 15.19
CA GLN A 371 24.75 -22.23 15.01
C GLN A 371 23.83 -21.42 14.11
N ILE A 372 23.18 -22.06 13.12
CA ILE A 372 22.27 -21.40 12.18
C ILE A 372 20.91 -22.09 12.20
N ALA A 373 19.86 -21.33 12.47
CA ALA A 373 18.47 -21.77 12.38
C ALA A 373 17.83 -21.27 11.09
N VAL A 374 17.12 -22.13 10.37
CA VAL A 374 16.28 -21.75 9.23
C VAL A 374 14.83 -22.09 9.55
N GLY A 375 13.87 -21.25 9.21
CA GLY A 375 12.50 -21.57 9.56
C GLY A 375 11.46 -20.58 9.11
N THR A 376 10.23 -20.85 9.50
CA THR A 376 9.10 -19.95 9.27
C THR A 376 8.78 -19.19 10.55
N HIS A 377 7.55 -18.68 10.63
CA HIS A 377 6.96 -18.12 11.85
C HIS A 377 7.08 -19.02 13.09
N ALA A 378 7.37 -20.32 12.92
CA ALA A 378 7.65 -21.23 14.03
C ALA A 378 8.85 -20.78 14.89
N LEU A 379 9.84 -20.08 14.35
CA LEU A 379 11.06 -19.67 15.07
C LEU A 379 10.82 -18.65 16.20
N PHE A 380 9.70 -17.93 16.17
CA PHE A 380 9.39 -16.92 17.20
C PHE A 380 8.34 -17.40 18.21
N GLN A 381 7.85 -18.64 18.11
CA GLN A 381 6.93 -19.20 19.10
C GLN A 381 7.57 -19.22 20.49
N ASP A 382 6.75 -19.10 21.55
CA ASP A 382 7.23 -18.95 22.93
C ASP A 382 8.13 -20.11 23.39
N ASP A 383 7.92 -21.32 22.86
CA ASP A 383 8.71 -22.51 23.16
C ASP A 383 10.10 -22.55 22.51
N VAL A 384 10.40 -21.61 21.61
CA VAL A 384 11.73 -21.51 20.98
C VAL A 384 12.62 -20.59 21.80
N ALA A 385 13.71 -21.16 22.32
CA ALA A 385 14.76 -20.46 23.03
C ALA A 385 16.11 -20.67 22.32
N PHE A 386 16.87 -19.60 22.15
CA PHE A 386 18.24 -19.63 21.65
C PHE A 386 19.21 -19.47 22.83
N HIS A 387 20.37 -20.13 22.75
CA HIS A 387 21.46 -19.93 23.69
C HIS A 387 22.00 -18.50 23.63
N ASP A 388 22.34 -18.02 22.42
CA ASP A 388 22.83 -16.65 22.20
C ASP A 388 22.57 -16.19 20.76
N LEU A 389 21.33 -15.81 20.45
CA LEU A 389 20.96 -15.26 19.13
C LEU A 389 21.50 -13.83 19.00
N ALA A 390 22.34 -13.59 17.99
CA ALA A 390 22.94 -12.28 17.73
C ALA A 390 22.53 -11.65 16.39
N PHE A 391 22.11 -12.47 15.42
CA PHE A 391 21.77 -11.97 14.08
C PHE A 391 20.54 -12.69 13.51
N ALA A 392 19.61 -11.93 12.94
CA ALA A 392 18.40 -12.46 12.35
C ALA A 392 18.18 -11.90 10.94
N VAL A 393 17.89 -12.78 10.00
CA VAL A 393 17.55 -12.46 8.61
C VAL A 393 16.07 -12.70 8.39
N VAL A 394 15.38 -11.74 7.79
CA VAL A 394 13.97 -11.84 7.38
C VAL A 394 13.87 -11.75 5.86
N ASP A 395 13.50 -12.84 5.21
CA ASP A 395 13.32 -12.90 3.75
C ASP A 395 11.86 -12.61 3.34
N GLU A 396 11.68 -11.98 2.18
CA GLU A 396 10.39 -11.57 1.61
C GLU A 396 9.47 -10.85 2.62
N GLN A 397 9.98 -9.71 3.09
CA GLN A 397 9.41 -8.88 4.15
C GLN A 397 7.90 -8.58 4.04
N HIS A 398 7.36 -8.45 2.82
CA HIS A 398 5.98 -7.97 2.58
C HIS A 398 4.88 -8.86 3.16
N ARG A 399 5.20 -10.09 3.61
CA ARG A 399 4.26 -11.00 4.27
C ARG A 399 4.31 -10.96 5.80
N PHE A 400 5.26 -10.24 6.38
CA PHE A 400 5.50 -10.21 7.82
C PHE A 400 5.19 -8.84 8.42
N GLY A 401 4.31 -8.79 9.42
CA GLY A 401 3.94 -7.56 10.11
C GLY A 401 5.09 -6.98 10.94
N VAL A 402 5.05 -5.66 11.22
CA VAL A 402 6.02 -4.94 12.08
C VAL A 402 6.23 -5.67 13.42
N HIS A 403 5.15 -6.16 14.02
CA HIS A 403 5.14 -6.84 15.31
C HIS A 403 5.92 -8.17 15.32
N GLN A 404 5.99 -8.88 14.20
CA GLN A 404 6.69 -10.17 14.11
C GLN A 404 8.22 -9.99 14.06
N ARG A 405 8.69 -8.89 13.46
CA ARG A 405 10.11 -8.52 13.43
C ARG A 405 10.65 -8.21 14.82
N LEU A 406 9.86 -7.49 15.61
CA LEU A 406 10.19 -7.15 17.00
C LEU A 406 10.24 -8.38 17.91
N MET A 407 9.39 -9.39 17.67
CA MET A 407 9.40 -10.63 18.46
C MET A 407 10.67 -11.45 18.25
N LEU A 408 11.16 -11.57 17.01
CA LEU A 408 12.43 -12.28 16.74
C LEU A 408 13.63 -11.52 17.31
N ALA A 409 13.64 -10.18 17.19
CA ALA A 409 14.65 -9.34 17.84
C ALA A 409 14.59 -9.44 19.37
N GLY A 410 13.41 -9.73 19.95
CA GLY A 410 13.20 -9.96 21.37
C GLY A 410 13.60 -11.35 21.88
N LYS A 411 13.94 -12.30 21.00
CA LYS A 411 14.41 -13.65 21.39
C LYS A 411 15.87 -13.68 21.84
N GLY A 412 16.64 -12.64 21.53
CA GLY A 412 18.03 -12.50 21.95
C GLY A 412 18.29 -11.12 22.54
N GLN A 413 19.45 -10.95 23.19
CA GLN A 413 19.87 -9.63 23.65
C GLN A 413 20.47 -8.84 22.49
N ALA A 414 19.83 -7.72 22.14
CA ALA A 414 20.34 -6.79 21.13
C ALA A 414 20.67 -7.45 19.78
N VAL A 415 19.72 -8.25 19.26
CA VAL A 415 19.85 -8.94 17.95
C VAL A 415 19.91 -7.93 16.81
N ASP A 416 20.91 -8.08 15.96
CA ASP A 416 21.03 -7.38 14.68
C ASP A 416 20.07 -7.96 13.65
N VAL A 417 19.36 -7.11 12.90
CA VAL A 417 18.31 -7.55 11.97
C VAL A 417 18.63 -7.12 10.54
N LEU A 418 18.75 -8.09 9.65
CA LEU A 418 18.84 -7.91 8.21
C LEU A 418 17.50 -8.28 7.57
N VAL A 419 16.94 -7.37 6.79
CA VAL A 419 15.71 -7.61 6.04
C VAL A 419 16.03 -7.68 4.56
N MET A 420 15.46 -8.66 3.85
CA MET A 420 15.68 -8.85 2.42
C MET A 420 14.38 -8.65 1.64
N THR A 421 14.48 -8.03 0.48
CA THR A 421 13.36 -7.88 -0.45
C THR A 421 13.79 -8.12 -1.89
N ALA A 422 12.94 -8.83 -2.63
CA ALA A 422 13.17 -9.13 -4.05
C ALA A 422 12.65 -8.05 -4.98
N THR A 423 11.71 -7.21 -4.53
CA THR A 423 11.25 -6.03 -5.27
C THR A 423 12.06 -4.82 -4.81
N PRO A 424 12.88 -4.23 -5.69
CA PRO A 424 13.46 -2.93 -5.41
C PRO A 424 12.35 -1.95 -5.03
N ILE A 425 12.49 -1.28 -3.90
CA ILE A 425 11.53 -0.26 -3.47
C ILE A 425 12.16 1.08 -3.83
N PRO A 426 11.44 2.02 -4.47
CA PRO A 426 11.96 3.34 -4.75
C PRO A 426 12.50 3.99 -3.49
N ARG A 427 13.57 4.78 -3.61
CA ARG A 427 14.23 5.38 -2.43
C ARG A 427 13.26 6.23 -1.60
N THR A 428 12.38 6.96 -2.28
CA THR A 428 11.33 7.79 -1.68
C THR A 428 10.33 6.97 -0.88
N LEU A 429 9.89 5.82 -1.40
CA LEU A 429 9.00 4.89 -0.70
C LEU A 429 9.72 4.18 0.44
N THR A 430 10.98 3.78 0.28
CA THR A 430 11.72 3.05 1.32
C THR A 430 11.77 3.84 2.63
N LEU A 431 12.00 5.15 2.53
CA LEU A 431 12.10 6.07 3.68
C LEU A 431 10.76 6.33 4.39
N THR A 432 9.64 6.28 3.67
CA THR A 432 8.29 6.51 4.22
C THR A 432 7.63 5.21 4.71
N ALA A 433 7.81 4.12 3.98
CA ALA A 433 7.26 2.79 4.20
C ALA A 433 7.88 2.05 5.39
N PHE A 434 9.21 2.11 5.47
CA PHE A 434 10.00 1.20 6.28
C PHE A 434 10.86 1.93 7.31
N GLY A 435 10.78 3.27 7.36
CA GLY A 435 11.66 4.12 8.15
C GLY A 435 13.10 4.14 7.62
N ASP A 436 14.05 4.71 8.38
CA ASP A 436 15.50 4.51 8.14
C ASP A 436 15.86 3.09 8.57
N MET A 437 15.59 2.11 7.72
CA MET A 437 16.54 1.02 7.60
C MET A 437 17.69 1.53 6.74
N GLU A 438 18.93 1.30 7.17
CA GLU A 438 20.07 1.48 6.27
C GLU A 438 19.84 0.58 5.03
N VAL A 439 20.16 1.05 3.83
CA VAL A 439 19.83 0.30 2.60
C VAL A 439 21.11 -0.08 1.88
N SER A 440 21.36 -1.38 1.74
CA SER A 440 22.39 -1.90 0.85
C SER A 440 21.74 -2.42 -0.43
N ARG A 441 22.27 -2.01 -1.58
CA ARG A 441 21.71 -2.35 -2.90
C ARG A 441 22.61 -3.32 -3.64
N LEU A 442 22.00 -4.35 -4.21
CA LEU A 442 22.61 -5.28 -5.15
C LEU A 442 22.20 -4.87 -6.58
N ASP A 443 22.93 -3.91 -7.15
CA ASP A 443 22.71 -3.34 -8.48
C ASP A 443 23.40 -4.13 -9.61
N GLU A 444 24.21 -5.13 -9.27
CA GLU A 444 24.89 -6.02 -10.21
C GLU A 444 24.20 -7.40 -10.27
N LYS A 445 23.93 -7.89 -11.49
CA LYS A 445 23.47 -9.28 -11.71
C LYS A 445 24.68 -10.24 -11.68
N PRO A 446 24.53 -11.47 -11.13
CA PRO A 446 25.61 -12.46 -11.16
C PRO A 446 26.01 -12.82 -12.61
N PRO A 447 27.30 -13.14 -12.84
CA PRO A 447 27.78 -13.54 -14.16
C PRO A 447 27.07 -14.81 -14.67
N GLY A 448 26.76 -14.85 -15.97
CA GLY A 448 26.13 -16.00 -16.65
C GLY A 448 24.64 -15.85 -16.98
N ARG A 449 23.94 -14.87 -16.41
CA ARG A 449 22.50 -14.69 -16.65
C ARG A 449 22.22 -14.04 -18.01
N LYS A 450 21.41 -14.71 -18.85
CA LYS A 450 20.95 -14.17 -20.14
C LYS A 450 19.67 -13.32 -19.97
N PRO A 451 19.48 -12.25 -20.76
CA PRO A 451 18.23 -11.51 -20.81
C PRO A 451 17.03 -12.40 -21.21
N VAL A 452 15.86 -12.09 -20.67
CA VAL A 452 14.58 -12.74 -20.95
C VAL A 452 13.89 -11.99 -22.10
N ASP A 453 13.64 -12.69 -23.21
CA ASP A 453 12.88 -12.11 -24.34
C ASP A 453 11.41 -11.91 -23.91
N THR A 454 11.03 -10.65 -23.67
CA THR A 454 9.69 -10.28 -23.20
C THR A 454 8.83 -9.77 -24.35
N ARG A 455 7.71 -10.44 -24.62
CA ARG A 455 6.78 -10.09 -25.70
C ARG A 455 5.38 -9.82 -25.18
N VAL A 456 4.73 -8.82 -25.76
CA VAL A 456 3.36 -8.40 -25.41
C VAL A 456 2.43 -8.70 -26.58
N LEU A 457 1.38 -9.48 -26.35
CA LEU A 457 0.49 -10.00 -27.39
C LEU A 457 -0.98 -9.89 -26.97
N PRO A 458 -1.93 -9.64 -27.89
CA PRO A 458 -3.36 -9.76 -27.58
C PRO A 458 -3.71 -11.20 -27.17
N ILE A 459 -4.66 -11.35 -26.24
CA ILE A 459 -5.15 -12.65 -25.76
C ILE A 459 -5.76 -13.50 -26.89
N ASP A 460 -6.26 -12.87 -27.96
CA ASP A 460 -6.78 -13.54 -29.15
C ASP A 460 -5.75 -14.44 -29.85
N LYS A 461 -4.44 -14.24 -29.56
CA LYS A 461 -3.34 -15.08 -30.07
C LYS A 461 -2.97 -16.23 -29.13
N VAL A 462 -3.79 -16.55 -28.14
CA VAL A 462 -3.48 -17.62 -27.18
C VAL A 462 -3.27 -18.98 -27.85
N ASP A 463 -3.98 -19.28 -28.93
CA ASP A 463 -3.82 -20.55 -29.66
C ASP A 463 -2.45 -20.67 -30.36
N ASP A 464 -1.92 -19.55 -30.88
CA ASP A 464 -0.55 -19.48 -31.42
C ASP A 464 0.48 -19.75 -30.32
N VAL A 465 0.24 -19.22 -29.12
CA VAL A 465 1.10 -19.40 -27.94
C VAL A 465 1.07 -20.86 -27.48
N ILE A 466 -0.12 -21.48 -27.38
CA ILE A 466 -0.29 -22.90 -27.05
C ILE A 466 0.45 -23.78 -28.06
N SER A 467 0.34 -23.47 -29.35
CA SER A 467 1.08 -24.18 -30.41
C SER A 467 2.61 -24.02 -30.28
N GLY A 468 3.07 -22.84 -29.88
CA GLY A 468 4.47 -22.58 -29.54
C GLY A 468 4.96 -23.39 -28.34
N ILE A 469 4.16 -23.43 -27.28
CA ILE A 469 4.39 -24.20 -26.06
C ILE A 469 4.52 -25.69 -26.36
N GLY A 470 3.63 -26.25 -27.19
CA GLY A 470 3.71 -27.65 -27.59
C GLY A 470 5.01 -28.02 -28.31
N ARG A 471 5.64 -27.07 -29.02
CA ARG A 471 6.98 -27.25 -29.61
C ARG A 471 8.08 -27.19 -28.55
N ALA A 472 8.01 -26.23 -27.63
CA ALA A 472 8.98 -26.08 -26.54
C ALA A 472 8.98 -27.29 -25.58
N MET A 473 7.81 -27.84 -25.26
CA MET A 473 7.70 -29.03 -24.39
C MET A 473 8.44 -30.25 -24.95
N ARG A 474 8.52 -30.41 -26.27
CA ARG A 474 9.28 -31.50 -26.90
C ARG A 474 10.80 -31.41 -26.66
N SER A 475 11.29 -30.23 -26.32
CA SER A 475 12.69 -30.01 -25.94
C SER A 475 12.95 -30.16 -24.43
N GLY A 476 11.97 -30.63 -23.66
CA GLY A 476 12.09 -30.79 -22.20
C GLY A 476 11.97 -29.48 -21.41
N THR A 477 11.52 -28.40 -22.07
CA THR A 477 11.32 -27.10 -21.43
C THR A 477 10.10 -27.12 -20.51
N LYS A 478 10.26 -26.57 -19.29
CA LYS A 478 9.15 -26.36 -18.36
C LYS A 478 8.56 -24.96 -18.47
N ILE A 479 7.27 -24.84 -18.16
CA ILE A 479 6.45 -23.69 -18.55
C ILE A 479 5.57 -23.27 -17.38
N TYR A 480 5.65 -22.00 -17.00
CA TYR A 480 4.71 -21.38 -16.09
C TYR A 480 3.58 -20.73 -16.89
N TRP A 481 2.34 -20.96 -16.46
CA TRP A 481 1.14 -20.35 -17.02
C TRP A 481 0.32 -19.69 -15.91
N VAL A 482 0.25 -18.36 -15.92
CA VAL A 482 -0.35 -17.56 -14.84
C VAL A 482 -1.67 -16.94 -15.30
N CYS A 483 -2.72 -17.16 -14.52
CA CYS A 483 -4.02 -16.51 -14.68
C CYS A 483 -4.25 -15.51 -13.52
N PRO A 484 -4.77 -14.30 -13.77
CA PRO A 484 -5.00 -13.30 -12.70
C PRO A 484 -6.12 -13.71 -11.75
N LEU A 485 -6.14 -13.07 -10.58
CA LEU A 485 -7.30 -12.99 -9.68
C LEU A 485 -7.97 -11.61 -9.85
N VAL A 486 -9.28 -11.54 -9.66
CA VAL A 486 -10.08 -10.30 -9.60
C VAL A 486 -10.46 -10.05 -8.15
N GLU A 487 -10.12 -8.87 -7.64
CA GLU A 487 -10.24 -8.50 -6.22
C GLU A 487 -11.67 -8.62 -5.65
N ASP A 488 -12.70 -8.58 -6.49
CA ASP A 488 -14.11 -8.63 -6.08
C ASP A 488 -14.76 -10.03 -6.13
N SER A 489 -14.09 -11.07 -6.66
CA SER A 489 -14.70 -12.41 -6.76
C SER A 489 -13.72 -13.58 -6.83
N GLU A 490 -13.25 -14.04 -5.67
CA GLU A 490 -12.45 -15.27 -5.54
C GLU A 490 -13.11 -16.55 -6.12
N VAL A 491 -14.41 -16.51 -6.44
CA VAL A 491 -15.15 -17.66 -7.00
C VAL A 491 -15.02 -17.71 -8.52
N LEU A 492 -15.11 -16.56 -9.21
CA LEU A 492 -14.97 -16.47 -10.67
C LEU A 492 -13.51 -16.74 -11.10
N ASP A 493 -12.53 -16.41 -10.27
CA ASP A 493 -11.11 -16.53 -10.63
C ASP A 493 -10.58 -17.95 -10.62
N LEU A 494 -11.09 -18.77 -9.69
CA LEU A 494 -10.82 -20.20 -9.68
C LEU A 494 -11.29 -20.85 -10.97
N GLN A 495 -12.44 -20.40 -11.48
CA GLN A 495 -12.99 -20.92 -12.73
C GLN A 495 -12.07 -20.62 -13.91
N ALA A 496 -11.43 -19.45 -13.98
CA ALA A 496 -10.51 -19.10 -15.07
C ALA A 496 -9.24 -19.98 -15.09
N ALA A 497 -8.59 -20.20 -13.94
CA ALA A 497 -7.42 -21.06 -13.85
C ALA A 497 -7.78 -22.55 -14.10
N GLU A 498 -8.92 -23.01 -13.58
CA GLU A 498 -9.43 -24.36 -13.82
C GLU A 498 -9.83 -24.59 -15.28
N GLU A 499 -10.46 -23.61 -15.93
CA GLU A 499 -10.84 -23.68 -17.34
C GLU A 499 -9.60 -23.79 -18.21
N ARG A 500 -8.60 -22.93 -17.99
CA ARG A 500 -7.33 -23.03 -18.71
C ARG A 500 -6.64 -24.36 -18.47
N TYR A 501 -6.64 -24.84 -17.23
CA TYR A 501 -6.11 -26.16 -16.89
C TYR A 501 -6.82 -27.26 -17.68
N ARG A 502 -8.15 -27.28 -17.75
CA ARG A 502 -8.91 -28.26 -18.54
C ARG A 502 -8.53 -28.23 -20.02
N VAL A 503 -8.43 -27.04 -20.62
CA VAL A 503 -8.02 -26.87 -22.02
C VAL A 503 -6.62 -27.43 -22.25
N LEU A 504 -5.66 -27.10 -21.39
CA LEU A 504 -4.29 -27.59 -21.54
C LEU A 504 -4.16 -29.10 -21.28
N VAL A 505 -4.96 -29.65 -20.37
CA VAL A 505 -5.03 -31.10 -20.12
C VAL A 505 -5.61 -31.84 -21.34
N GLU A 506 -6.65 -31.31 -21.97
CA GLU A 506 -7.23 -31.89 -23.18
C GLU A 506 -6.21 -31.94 -24.33
N LEU A 507 -5.34 -30.94 -24.43
CA LEU A 507 -4.33 -30.84 -25.49
C LEU A 507 -3.03 -31.61 -25.20
N PHE A 508 -2.57 -31.64 -23.94
CA PHE A 508 -1.23 -32.13 -23.58
C PHE A 508 -1.20 -33.31 -22.61
N GLY A 509 -2.35 -33.73 -22.08
CA GLY A 509 -2.47 -34.82 -21.10
C GLY A 509 -2.41 -34.35 -19.65
N ALA A 510 -3.17 -35.02 -18.78
CA ALA A 510 -3.28 -34.69 -17.36
C ALA A 510 -1.99 -34.93 -16.58
N GLU A 511 -1.12 -35.80 -17.08
CA GLU A 511 0.18 -36.10 -16.49
C GLU A 511 1.18 -34.97 -16.65
N ARG A 512 1.05 -34.14 -17.70
CA ARG A 512 2.01 -33.08 -18.03
C ARG A 512 1.64 -31.70 -17.49
N VAL A 513 0.41 -31.52 -17.04
CA VAL A 513 -0.12 -30.23 -16.60
C VAL A 513 -0.45 -30.31 -15.11
N GLY A 514 0.08 -29.39 -14.31
CA GLY A 514 -0.28 -29.19 -12.90
C GLY A 514 -1.14 -27.94 -12.71
N LEU A 515 -1.99 -27.92 -11.68
CA LEU A 515 -2.79 -26.76 -11.29
C LEU A 515 -2.46 -26.36 -9.85
N VAL A 516 -2.21 -25.06 -9.61
CA VAL A 516 -2.00 -24.50 -8.28
C VAL A 516 -2.84 -23.24 -8.08
N HIS A 517 -3.71 -23.23 -7.06
CA HIS A 517 -4.53 -22.05 -6.73
C HIS A 517 -4.70 -21.81 -5.23
N GLY A 518 -5.11 -20.59 -4.87
CA GLY A 518 -5.16 -20.10 -3.48
C GLY A 518 -5.94 -20.98 -2.51
N LYS A 519 -7.05 -21.59 -2.95
CA LYS A 519 -7.92 -22.45 -2.14
C LYS A 519 -7.45 -23.90 -1.93
N MET A 520 -6.39 -24.36 -2.62
CA MET A 520 -5.87 -25.71 -2.38
C MET A 520 -5.26 -25.83 -0.99
N LYS A 521 -5.36 -27.03 -0.39
CA LYS A 521 -4.73 -27.30 0.91
C LYS A 521 -3.22 -27.24 0.74
N GLY A 522 -2.51 -26.81 1.80
CA GLY A 522 -1.05 -26.65 1.76
C GLY A 522 -0.30 -27.90 1.29
N LYS A 523 -0.75 -29.09 1.72
CA LYS A 523 -0.14 -30.36 1.29
C LYS A 523 -0.31 -30.63 -0.21
N GLU A 524 -1.49 -30.38 -0.76
CA GLU A 524 -1.80 -30.60 -2.19
C GLU A 524 -1.01 -29.63 -3.09
N LYS A 525 -0.88 -28.37 -2.66
CA LYS A 525 -0.04 -27.38 -3.37
C LYS A 525 1.40 -27.85 -3.46
N ASP A 526 1.96 -28.29 -2.34
CA ASP A 526 3.35 -28.72 -2.27
C ASP A 526 3.61 -29.93 -3.16
N GLU A 527 2.71 -30.92 -3.13
CA GLU A 527 2.80 -32.12 -4.00
C GLU A 527 2.83 -31.74 -5.50
N VAL A 528 2.00 -30.79 -5.94
CA VAL A 528 2.00 -30.34 -7.33
C VAL A 528 3.27 -29.54 -7.67
N MET A 529 3.72 -28.69 -6.76
CA MET A 529 4.95 -27.91 -6.95
C MET A 529 6.20 -28.79 -6.98
N GLU A 530 6.28 -29.82 -6.14
CA GLU A 530 7.36 -30.80 -6.12
C GLU A 530 7.40 -31.60 -7.43
N ARG A 531 6.25 -32.08 -7.92
CA ARG A 531 6.16 -32.74 -9.23
C ARG A 531 6.67 -31.87 -10.37
N PHE A 532 6.34 -30.59 -10.36
CA PHE A 532 6.84 -29.64 -11.35
C PHE A 532 8.35 -29.41 -11.23
N ALA A 533 8.86 -29.28 -10.00
CA ALA A 533 10.30 -29.13 -9.74
C ALA A 533 11.10 -30.37 -10.20
N HIS A 534 10.62 -31.59 -9.91
CA HIS A 534 11.27 -32.84 -10.32
C HIS A 534 11.11 -33.15 -11.82
N GLY A 535 10.15 -32.51 -12.49
CA GLY A 535 9.93 -32.62 -13.94
C GLY A 535 8.89 -33.66 -14.35
N ASP A 536 8.09 -34.15 -13.41
CA ASP A 536 6.94 -35.00 -13.69
C ASP A 536 5.85 -34.24 -14.45
N THR A 537 5.72 -32.94 -14.20
CA THR A 537 4.86 -32.03 -14.97
C THR A 537 5.70 -31.03 -15.75
N SER A 538 5.25 -30.71 -16.97
CA SER A 538 5.93 -29.78 -17.89
C SER A 538 5.29 -28.39 -17.89
N ILE A 539 3.99 -28.29 -17.58
CA ILE A 539 3.26 -27.02 -17.47
C ILE A 539 2.70 -26.89 -16.06
N LEU A 540 2.90 -25.74 -15.43
CA LEU A 540 2.25 -25.37 -14.19
C LEU A 540 1.28 -24.21 -14.43
N VAL A 541 -0.02 -24.51 -14.39
CA VAL A 541 -1.09 -23.50 -14.42
C VAL A 541 -1.30 -23.02 -13.00
N ALA A 542 -1.26 -21.70 -12.78
CA ALA A 542 -1.58 -21.18 -11.47
C ALA A 542 -2.17 -19.78 -11.48
N THR A 543 -2.67 -19.40 -10.31
CA THR A 543 -3.00 -18.01 -9.99
C THR A 543 -1.76 -17.27 -9.47
N THR A 544 -1.92 -16.08 -8.88
CA THR A 544 -0.84 -15.29 -8.24
C THR A 544 -0.05 -16.03 -7.14
N VAL A 545 -0.46 -17.25 -6.77
CA VAL A 545 0.22 -18.09 -5.76
C VAL A 545 1.65 -18.50 -6.16
N ILE A 546 2.03 -18.47 -7.46
CA ILE A 546 3.42 -18.72 -7.90
C ILE A 546 4.40 -17.64 -7.40
N GLU A 547 3.91 -16.50 -6.87
CA GLU A 547 4.76 -15.55 -6.14
C GLU A 547 5.58 -16.22 -5.03
N VAL A 548 5.21 -17.42 -4.56
CA VAL A 548 5.96 -18.19 -3.56
C VAL A 548 6.93 -19.20 -4.19
N GLY A 549 8.16 -18.75 -4.38
CA GLY A 549 9.30 -19.45 -3.78
C GLY A 549 9.76 -20.82 -4.27
N VAL A 550 9.40 -21.31 -5.47
CA VAL A 550 10.07 -22.52 -6.03
C VAL A 550 11.05 -22.13 -7.13
N ASN A 551 12.27 -22.63 -7.03
CA ASN A 551 13.33 -22.44 -8.03
C ASN A 551 13.36 -23.62 -9.00
N VAL A 552 12.98 -23.40 -10.26
CA VAL A 552 13.03 -24.44 -11.31
C VAL A 552 13.89 -23.93 -12.46
N PRO A 553 15.20 -24.25 -12.50
CA PRO A 553 16.11 -23.76 -13.54
C PRO A 553 15.71 -24.14 -14.96
N GLU A 554 15.02 -25.28 -15.14
CA GLU A 554 14.54 -25.76 -16.46
C GLU A 554 13.28 -25.03 -16.94
N ALA A 555 12.67 -24.18 -16.11
CA ALA A 555 11.54 -23.35 -16.51
C ALA A 555 12.04 -22.11 -17.25
N THR A 556 11.91 -22.13 -18.58
CA THR A 556 12.40 -21.04 -19.45
C THR A 556 11.27 -20.25 -20.10
N ILE A 557 10.01 -20.69 -20.00
CA ILE A 557 8.86 -19.97 -20.57
C ILE A 557 7.88 -19.57 -19.46
N MET A 558 7.51 -18.28 -19.45
CA MET A 558 6.48 -17.70 -18.60
C MET A 558 5.37 -17.14 -19.48
N VAL A 559 4.13 -17.59 -19.28
CA VAL A 559 2.93 -17.03 -19.92
C VAL A 559 2.05 -16.40 -18.85
N ILE A 560 1.65 -15.15 -19.06
CA ILE A 560 0.77 -14.41 -18.15
C ILE A 560 -0.46 -13.96 -18.94
N GLU A 561 -1.61 -14.54 -18.63
CA GLU A 561 -2.90 -14.09 -19.18
C GLU A 561 -3.34 -12.79 -18.52
N HIS A 562 -4.06 -11.95 -19.27
CA HIS A 562 -4.62 -10.69 -18.76
C HIS A 562 -3.61 -9.85 -17.97
N SER A 563 -2.40 -9.74 -18.52
CA SER A 563 -1.26 -9.04 -17.93
C SER A 563 -1.57 -7.57 -17.59
N GLU A 564 -2.56 -6.95 -18.23
CA GLU A 564 -3.05 -5.60 -17.93
C GLU A 564 -3.62 -5.44 -16.51
N ARG A 565 -4.03 -6.56 -15.88
CA ARG A 565 -4.62 -6.58 -14.53
C ARG A 565 -3.57 -6.65 -13.43
N PHE A 566 -2.34 -7.06 -13.75
CA PHE A 566 -1.27 -7.17 -12.76
C PHE A 566 -0.54 -5.83 -12.59
N GLY A 567 -0.08 -5.58 -11.37
CA GLY A 567 0.86 -4.49 -11.08
C GLY A 567 2.23 -4.74 -11.73
N LEU A 568 3.00 -3.68 -12.00
CA LEU A 568 4.32 -3.80 -12.65
C LEU A 568 5.29 -4.65 -11.79
N ALA A 569 5.29 -4.43 -10.48
CA ALA A 569 6.10 -5.21 -9.54
C ALA A 569 5.76 -6.73 -9.56
N GLN A 570 4.47 -7.08 -9.66
CA GLN A 570 4.03 -8.48 -9.74
C GLN A 570 4.48 -9.13 -11.05
N LEU A 571 4.31 -8.43 -12.18
CA LEU A 571 4.80 -8.87 -13.48
C LEU A 571 6.32 -9.11 -13.47
N HIS A 572 7.07 -8.22 -12.82
CA HIS A 572 8.52 -8.37 -12.66
C HIS A 572 8.91 -9.57 -11.79
N GLN A 573 8.22 -9.80 -10.67
CA GLN A 573 8.44 -10.98 -9.83
C GLN A 573 8.14 -12.28 -10.59
N LEU A 574 7.04 -12.32 -11.35
CA LEU A 574 6.68 -13.47 -12.18
C LEU A 574 7.74 -13.70 -13.27
N ARG A 575 8.16 -12.66 -13.99
CA ARG A 575 9.25 -12.76 -14.98
C ARG A 575 10.55 -13.27 -14.33
N GLY A 576 10.86 -12.87 -13.10
CA GLY A 576 12.04 -13.32 -12.35
C GLY A 576 12.02 -14.80 -11.94
N ARG A 577 10.91 -15.53 -12.15
CA ARG A 577 10.82 -16.98 -11.94
C ARG A 577 11.48 -17.81 -13.05
N ILE A 578 11.70 -17.20 -14.21
CA ILE A 578 12.43 -17.82 -15.34
C ILE A 578 13.81 -17.18 -15.55
N GLY A 579 14.64 -17.75 -16.41
CA GLY A 579 15.99 -17.22 -16.69
C GLY A 579 16.96 -17.42 -15.53
N ARG A 580 16.88 -18.58 -14.86
CA ARG A 580 17.75 -18.97 -13.74
C ARG A 580 18.87 -19.95 -14.12
N GLY A 581 18.79 -20.55 -15.31
CA GLY A 581 19.86 -21.35 -15.91
C GLY A 581 20.47 -20.66 -17.14
N ASP A 582 21.34 -21.38 -17.86
CA ASP A 582 22.03 -20.86 -19.06
C ASP A 582 21.16 -20.83 -20.33
N ALA A 583 19.94 -21.38 -20.25
CA ALA A 583 19.01 -21.45 -21.35
C ALA A 583 18.32 -20.09 -21.61
N ALA A 584 18.12 -19.77 -22.89
CA ALA A 584 17.36 -18.58 -23.28
C ALA A 584 15.92 -18.70 -22.78
N SER A 585 15.42 -17.65 -22.14
CA SER A 585 14.10 -17.62 -21.51
C SER A 585 13.19 -16.60 -22.17
N THR A 586 11.89 -16.90 -22.24
CA THR A 586 10.87 -16.08 -22.91
C THR A 586 9.72 -15.78 -21.95
N CYS A 587 9.32 -14.50 -21.84
CA CYS A 587 8.15 -14.06 -21.10
C CYS A 587 7.07 -13.54 -22.07
N LEU A 588 5.89 -14.15 -22.06
CA LEU A 588 4.75 -13.80 -22.91
C LEU A 588 3.66 -13.15 -22.06
N LEU A 589 3.44 -11.85 -22.28
CA LEU A 589 2.42 -11.04 -21.63
C LEU A 589 1.20 -10.94 -22.55
N LEU A 590 0.13 -11.68 -22.22
CA LEU A 590 -1.12 -11.65 -22.99
C LEU A 590 -2.05 -10.59 -22.41
N TYR A 591 -2.73 -9.82 -23.26
CA TYR A 591 -3.63 -8.76 -22.79
C TYR A 591 -5.01 -8.77 -23.46
N GLY A 592 -6.03 -8.37 -22.70
CA GLY A 592 -7.38 -8.10 -23.22
C GLY A 592 -7.47 -6.75 -23.93
N SER A 593 -8.13 -6.70 -25.10
CA SER A 593 -8.39 -5.44 -25.81
C SER A 593 -9.76 -4.87 -25.45
N PRO A 594 -9.94 -3.53 -25.36
CA PRO A 594 -8.93 -2.48 -25.54
C PRO A 594 -8.10 -2.20 -24.27
N LEU A 595 -6.85 -1.79 -24.45
CA LEU A 595 -5.97 -1.36 -23.35
C LEU A 595 -6.22 0.11 -22.96
N GLY A 596 -6.33 0.38 -21.66
CA GLY A 596 -6.23 1.73 -21.12
C GLY A 596 -4.82 2.33 -21.26
N GLN A 597 -4.70 3.66 -21.15
CA GLN A 597 -3.43 4.39 -21.24
C GLN A 597 -2.39 3.88 -20.21
N VAL A 598 -2.81 3.69 -18.96
CA VAL A 598 -1.95 3.21 -17.85
C VAL A 598 -1.47 1.78 -18.10
N SER A 599 -2.37 0.86 -18.44
CA SER A 599 -2.02 -0.54 -18.72
C SER A 599 -1.08 -0.66 -19.92
N LYS A 600 -1.26 0.18 -20.95
CA LYS A 600 -0.36 0.23 -22.10
C LYS A 600 1.04 0.70 -21.72
N ALA A 601 1.16 1.73 -20.89
CA ALA A 601 2.44 2.21 -20.38
C ALA A 601 3.14 1.13 -19.53
N ARG A 602 2.40 0.47 -18.63
CA ARG A 602 2.89 -0.62 -17.78
C ARG A 602 3.49 -1.79 -18.59
N LEU A 603 2.74 -2.31 -19.56
CA LEU A 603 3.22 -3.41 -20.40
C LEU A 603 4.40 -3.01 -21.30
N LYS A 604 4.45 -1.74 -21.72
CA LYS A 604 5.58 -1.19 -22.47
C LYS A 604 6.86 -1.21 -21.62
N ILE A 605 6.81 -0.72 -20.39
CA ILE A 605 7.96 -0.73 -19.47
C ILE A 605 8.46 -2.15 -19.23
N MET A 606 7.57 -3.11 -18.98
CA MET A 606 7.94 -4.52 -18.79
C MET A 606 8.65 -5.13 -20.00
N ARG A 607 8.38 -4.64 -21.21
CA ARG A 607 9.06 -5.07 -22.44
C ARG A 607 10.41 -4.39 -22.64
N GLU A 608 10.55 -3.12 -22.24
CA GLU A 608 11.73 -2.30 -22.53
C GLU A 608 12.87 -2.49 -21.53
N THR A 609 12.57 -2.85 -20.28
CA THR A 609 13.59 -2.98 -19.23
C THR A 609 13.45 -4.26 -18.41
N GLU A 610 14.60 -4.78 -18.00
CA GLU A 610 14.74 -5.86 -17.02
C GLU A 610 15.23 -5.39 -15.65
N ASP A 611 15.53 -4.11 -15.52
CA ASP A 611 16.05 -3.55 -14.28
C ASP A 611 14.89 -3.35 -13.30
N GLY A 612 14.90 -4.15 -12.22
CA GLY A 612 13.90 -4.08 -11.16
C GLY A 612 13.84 -2.70 -10.48
N PHE A 613 14.93 -1.93 -10.43
CA PHE A 613 14.94 -0.59 -9.84
C PHE A 613 14.20 0.41 -10.73
N VAL A 614 14.48 0.40 -12.03
CA VAL A 614 13.78 1.25 -13.02
C VAL A 614 12.29 0.90 -13.05
N ILE A 615 11.97 -0.39 -13.04
CA ILE A 615 10.59 -0.89 -12.96
C ILE A 615 9.91 -0.34 -11.72
N ALA A 616 10.53 -0.44 -10.54
CA ALA A 616 9.92 0.06 -9.31
C ALA A 616 9.67 1.58 -9.33
N GLU A 617 10.58 2.37 -9.90
CA GLU A 617 10.39 3.82 -10.06
C GLU A 617 9.23 4.15 -11.01
N GLU A 618 9.14 3.45 -12.15
CA GLU A 618 8.05 3.64 -13.10
C GLU A 618 6.70 3.12 -12.57
N ASP A 619 6.68 2.05 -11.77
CA ASP A 619 5.45 1.58 -11.09
C ASP A 619 4.92 2.66 -10.15
N LEU A 620 5.81 3.32 -9.40
CA LEU A 620 5.44 4.43 -8.52
C LEU A 620 4.87 5.62 -9.30
N LYS A 621 5.49 5.99 -10.43
CA LYS A 621 4.99 7.07 -11.30
C LYS A 621 3.63 6.73 -11.90
N LEU A 622 3.44 5.50 -12.38
CA LEU A 622 2.21 5.08 -13.07
C LEU A 622 1.01 4.89 -12.14
N ARG A 623 1.24 4.48 -10.89
CA ARG A 623 0.17 4.33 -9.90
C ARG A 623 -0.18 5.63 -9.18
N GLY A 624 0.73 6.60 -9.18
CA GLY A 624 0.69 7.70 -8.23
C GLY A 624 0.94 7.20 -6.80
N ALA A 625 1.52 8.04 -5.95
CA ALA A 625 1.88 7.63 -4.58
C ALA A 625 0.67 7.21 -3.71
N GLY A 626 -0.55 7.59 -4.11
CA GLY A 626 -1.79 7.33 -3.36
C GLY A 626 -2.43 5.96 -3.58
N GLU A 627 -2.27 5.32 -4.76
CA GLU A 627 -2.92 4.03 -5.07
C GLU A 627 -2.05 2.80 -4.76
N VAL A 628 -0.76 2.98 -4.48
CA VAL A 628 0.15 1.91 -3.98
C VAL A 628 -0.35 1.30 -2.66
N LEU A 629 -1.27 1.99 -1.99
CA LEU A 629 -1.79 1.62 -0.67
C LEU A 629 -3.16 0.90 -0.73
N GLY A 630 -3.81 0.86 -1.90
CA GLY A 630 -5.14 0.26 -2.10
C GLY A 630 -5.13 -1.25 -2.29
N THR A 631 -4.93 -2.01 -1.20
CA THR A 631 -5.55 -3.33 -0.87
C THR A 631 -4.84 -3.93 0.33
N ARG A 632 -5.18 -3.50 1.56
CA ARG A 632 -4.85 -4.16 2.85
C ARG A 632 -3.47 -4.86 2.89
N GLN A 633 -2.42 -4.25 2.35
CA GLN A 633 -1.07 -4.76 2.46
C GLN A 633 -0.52 -4.29 3.79
N SER A 634 -0.48 -5.23 4.73
CA SER A 634 -0.05 -5.08 6.11
C SER A 634 1.38 -4.54 6.21
N GLY A 635 1.57 -3.22 6.22
CA GLY A 635 2.88 -2.63 6.52
C GLY A 635 3.11 -1.18 6.13
N LEU A 636 2.38 -0.61 5.16
CA LEU A 636 2.58 0.77 4.69
C LEU A 636 1.50 1.70 5.27
N GLN A 637 1.91 2.83 5.83
CA GLN A 637 0.97 3.84 6.34
C GLN A 637 0.42 4.66 5.17
N GLU A 638 -0.90 4.64 5.00
CA GLU A 638 -1.61 5.55 4.10
C GLU A 638 -1.53 6.97 4.63
N TYR A 639 -0.95 7.88 3.83
CA TYR A 639 -1.07 9.31 4.07
C TYR A 639 -2.49 9.75 3.65
N ARG A 640 -3.25 10.33 4.58
CA ARG A 640 -4.62 10.81 4.34
C ARG A 640 -4.63 12.22 3.74
N LEU A 641 -3.63 13.03 4.06
CA LEU A 641 -3.55 14.45 3.72
C LEU A 641 -2.41 14.73 2.73
N ALA A 642 -1.27 14.04 2.89
CA ALA A 642 -0.11 14.24 2.05
C ALA A 642 -0.11 13.34 0.80
N ASN A 643 -0.02 13.95 -0.39
CA ASN A 643 0.33 13.24 -1.62
C ASN A 643 1.84 13.35 -1.87
N LEU A 644 2.59 12.25 -1.77
CA LEU A 644 4.05 12.26 -1.92
C LEU A 644 4.53 12.68 -3.32
N GLU A 645 3.71 12.55 -4.36
CA GLU A 645 4.05 13.01 -5.72
C GLU A 645 4.12 14.53 -5.78
N LEU A 646 3.17 15.20 -5.13
CA LEU A 646 3.05 16.65 -5.10
C LEU A 646 3.86 17.28 -3.95
N HIS A 647 4.02 16.55 -2.85
CA HIS A 647 4.59 17.05 -1.60
C HIS A 647 5.99 16.47 -1.29
N GLY A 648 6.70 15.96 -2.29
CA GLY A 648 8.05 15.41 -2.11
C GLY A 648 9.02 16.39 -1.43
N ASP A 649 8.95 17.68 -1.77
CA ASP A 649 9.76 18.73 -1.15
C ASP A 649 9.42 18.91 0.34
N LEU A 650 8.13 18.82 0.71
CA LEU A 650 7.69 18.93 2.10
C LEU A 650 8.18 17.76 2.94
N LEU A 651 8.26 16.55 2.37
CA LEU A 651 8.81 15.39 3.06
C LEU A 651 10.29 15.59 3.43
N ALA A 652 11.08 16.15 2.51
CA ALA A 652 12.49 16.44 2.79
C ALA A 652 12.63 17.46 3.94
N ILE A 653 11.81 18.51 3.92
CA ILE A 653 11.77 19.53 5.00
C ILE A 653 11.33 18.90 6.33
N ALA A 654 10.27 18.08 6.33
CA ALA A 654 9.76 17.41 7.53
C ALA A 654 10.79 16.46 8.15
N ARG A 655 11.55 15.75 7.31
CA ARG A 655 12.63 14.87 7.76
C ARG A 655 13.74 15.66 8.45
N ASP A 656 14.19 16.74 7.82
CA ASP A 656 15.29 17.54 8.34
C ASP A 656 14.88 18.29 9.63
N ASP A 657 13.63 18.75 9.72
CA ASP A 657 13.07 19.34 10.95
C ASP A 657 12.93 18.29 12.06
N ALA A 658 12.39 17.10 11.76
CA ALA A 658 12.29 16.00 12.72
C ALA A 658 13.67 15.62 13.32
N ARG A 659 14.71 15.55 12.48
CA ARG A 659 16.08 15.31 12.94
C ARG A 659 16.54 16.43 13.89
N LEU A 660 16.36 17.68 13.50
CA LEU A 660 16.77 18.83 14.31
C LEU A 660 16.02 18.91 15.66
N ILE A 661 14.72 18.59 15.65
CA ILE A 661 13.89 18.51 16.85
C ILE A 661 14.47 17.49 17.82
N VAL A 662 14.73 16.27 17.36
CA VAL A 662 15.23 15.18 18.21
C VAL A 662 16.67 15.43 18.68
N GLU A 663 17.53 16.03 17.86
CA GLU A 663 18.89 16.42 18.27
C GLU A 663 18.88 17.47 19.39
N ARG A 664 17.92 18.40 19.38
CA ARG A 664 17.83 19.51 20.36
C ARG A 664 16.97 19.19 21.57
N ASP A 665 15.98 18.32 21.43
CA ASP A 665 15.00 17.96 22.45
C ASP A 665 14.53 16.50 22.28
N PRO A 666 15.41 15.51 22.60
CA PRO A 666 15.11 14.10 22.38
C PRO A 666 13.86 13.60 23.12
N ASP A 667 13.54 14.21 24.26
CA ASP A 667 12.41 13.83 25.11
C ASP A 667 11.18 14.72 24.89
N LEU A 668 11.25 15.70 23.97
CA LEU A 668 10.19 16.68 23.68
C LEU A 668 9.70 17.44 24.93
N GLN A 669 10.60 17.87 25.82
CA GLN A 669 10.25 18.54 27.09
C GLN A 669 10.21 20.07 27.01
N LYS A 670 10.65 20.67 25.91
CA LYS A 670 10.59 22.13 25.71
C LYS A 670 9.19 22.55 25.25
N ALA A 671 8.92 23.87 25.27
CA ALA A 671 7.62 24.42 24.87
C ALA A 671 7.13 23.97 23.47
N ARG A 672 8.04 23.90 22.48
CA ARG A 672 7.72 23.34 21.14
C ARG A 672 7.47 21.83 21.20
N GLY A 673 8.20 21.11 22.06
CA GLY A 673 8.07 19.68 22.28
C GLY A 673 6.68 19.27 22.78
N ASP A 674 6.08 20.03 23.70
CA ASP A 674 4.71 19.78 24.17
C ASP A 674 3.67 19.91 23.03
N SER A 675 3.84 20.89 22.15
CA SER A 675 2.98 21.06 20.96
C SER A 675 3.18 19.92 19.95
N LEU A 676 4.42 19.46 19.76
CA LEU A 676 4.74 18.32 18.91
C LEU A 676 4.21 16.99 19.47
N ARG A 677 4.12 16.83 20.80
CA ARG A 677 3.43 15.67 21.41
C ARG A 677 1.96 15.66 21.06
N LEU A 678 1.29 16.82 21.05
CA LEU A 678 -0.11 16.93 20.62
C LEU A 678 -0.26 16.53 19.15
N LEU A 679 0.66 16.97 18.28
CA LEU A 679 0.72 16.54 16.87
C LEU A 679 0.84 15.01 16.75
N LEU A 680 1.76 14.38 17.49
CA LEU A 680 1.93 12.93 17.48
C LEU A 680 0.66 12.19 17.94
N TYR A 681 -0.01 12.69 18.97
CA TYR A 681 -1.28 12.14 19.43
C TYR A 681 -2.37 12.27 18.37
N LEU A 682 -2.49 13.45 17.74
CA LEU A 682 -3.51 13.77 16.75
C LEU A 682 -3.46 12.85 15.52
N PHE A 683 -2.25 12.46 15.09
CA PHE A 683 -2.02 11.50 14.00
C PHE A 683 -1.86 10.05 14.47
N GLU A 684 -2.32 9.75 15.70
CA GLU A 684 -2.30 8.41 16.29
C GLU A 684 -0.92 7.74 16.27
N ARG A 685 0.15 8.53 16.40
CA ARG A 685 1.53 8.02 16.57
C ARG A 685 1.80 7.66 18.02
N ASP A 686 0.80 7.06 18.65
CA ASP A 686 0.73 6.66 20.05
C ASP A 686 1.83 5.66 20.42
N GLU A 687 2.27 4.81 19.49
CA GLU A 687 3.37 3.87 19.76
C GLU A 687 4.66 4.60 20.09
N ALA A 688 5.06 5.59 19.28
CA ALA A 688 6.21 6.45 19.60
C ALA A 688 6.02 7.11 20.97
N VAL A 689 4.79 7.50 21.30
CA VAL A 689 4.48 8.15 22.58
C VAL A 689 4.48 7.21 23.78
N ARG A 690 4.02 5.95 23.63
CA ARG A 690 4.08 4.91 24.66
C ARG A 690 5.53 4.47 24.89
N TYR A 691 6.34 4.42 23.84
CA TYR A 691 7.77 4.18 23.97
C TYR A 691 8.49 5.29 24.76
N PHE A 692 7.99 6.54 24.84
CA PHE A 692 8.57 7.54 25.77
C PHE A 692 8.29 7.24 27.24
N ARG A 693 7.11 6.71 27.57
CA ARG A 693 6.67 6.53 28.96
C ARG A 693 7.15 5.24 29.62
N SER A 694 7.68 4.30 28.86
CA SER A 694 8.19 3.02 29.35
C SER A 694 9.70 3.05 29.69
N GLY A 695 10.31 4.25 29.74
CA GLY A 695 11.66 4.45 30.29
C GLY A 695 11.63 4.55 31.80
#